data_AF-A0A538PX01-F1
#
_entry.id   AF-A0A538PX01-F1
#
_cell.length_a   1.000
_cell.length_b   1.000
_cell.length_c   1.000
_cell.angle_alpha   90.00
_cell.angle_beta   90.00
_cell.angle_gamma   90.00
#
_symmetry.space_group_name_H-M   'P 1'
#
loop_
_entity.id
_entity.type
_entity.pdbx_description
1 polymer ?
#
loop_
_entity_poly.entity_id
_entity_poly.type
_entity_poly.pdbx_seq_one_letter_code
_entity_poly.pdbx_strand_id
1 'polypeptide(L)'
;MVSITACRERISDRFPVASFVVKVPPDRLFEIACATDPRLFATENRERRTPANFSTSRSSGLMRAPAGEATYLVPPDQLRRFAGARRLYYAVAAYRTPQGQDPVLTLSRDRLDQVPSIQIAADFTGKTLDRGRLSRDPAPQRYGGAPAAPIMWGGDLVTSPAASAAGAGRIGGAATDDYDDGFDAKLWREDQRREDQRMERADDDRADRAHDPDRYGSPGGDLAGWEDGPALSAAAAELAGPARPARRFGDGDDAPPNCWALPPDAVLVAAAPVVEAPELYGGRTGRADEGYEDAPDLARNLGPERLRFGAPRARPRAGAFGRFPGYSEADVAADPLPAARPISTLPPGFDPTDPRQRLRILHRVAVAESGADTYRAVNPDREYEDPELTELYHRRHVGLSWGFIQFAQRYGSLGQVLSACNRRDPAAFRTTFGAHNGADPAADPSTLAAGHLLRVTNAPAEDDRLAPVQPPAGGGAVVLWDPAWVTAFQAAGGLRPFQEAQREVADRRYYEPYLDFLGWLGFDSVRAQAMFVDRTIHMGGGAAMQWIMSVVGPIQSQSDLAGALDRLDVPDLRTFQMSPPPGATRWLGVDGVFGPRTHAALVWALRQLGDPTMHLPALDEMLAALCDDAARRADLAKSWKLAAQRLRALKDDPTLDRVPPEPRGDEAGSR
;
A
#
# COMPACT_ATOMS: atom_id res chain seq x y z
N MET A 1 -4.83 6.91 -39.29
CA MET A 1 -3.49 6.45 -39.72
C MET A 1 -2.73 6.00 -38.49
N VAL A 2 -2.11 4.81 -38.51
CA VAL A 2 -1.32 4.29 -37.38
C VAL A 2 0.13 4.71 -37.61
N SER A 3 0.78 5.36 -36.65
CA SER A 3 2.21 5.72 -36.73
C SER A 3 2.86 5.81 -35.35
N ILE A 4 4.17 5.62 -35.29
CA ILE A 4 4.98 5.74 -34.08
C ILE A 4 6.26 6.50 -34.39
N THR A 5 6.64 7.46 -33.55
CA THR A 5 7.85 8.28 -33.73
C THR A 5 8.57 8.42 -32.40
N ALA A 6 9.87 8.16 -32.36
CA ALA A 6 10.67 8.37 -31.16
C ALA A 6 10.85 9.86 -30.85
N CYS A 7 10.71 10.25 -29.59
CA CYS A 7 10.96 11.63 -29.16
C CYS A 7 12.45 11.98 -29.16
N ARG A 8 13.32 10.97 -29.19
CA ARG A 8 14.78 11.08 -29.25
C ARG A 8 15.36 9.98 -30.10
N GLU A 9 16.39 10.31 -30.86
CA GLU A 9 17.09 9.34 -31.71
C GLU A 9 18.17 8.54 -30.97
N ARG A 10 18.52 8.94 -29.73
CA ARG A 10 19.61 8.32 -28.96
C ARG A 10 19.34 8.31 -27.45
N ILE A 11 19.63 7.18 -26.80
CA ILE A 11 19.67 7.01 -25.34
C ILE A 11 21.09 6.81 -24.83
N SER A 12 21.38 7.27 -23.61
CA SER A 12 22.68 7.18 -22.93
C SER A 12 22.48 7.18 -21.42
N ASP A 13 23.51 6.88 -20.63
CA ASP A 13 23.39 6.97 -19.16
C ASP A 13 23.06 8.40 -18.67
N ARG A 14 23.46 9.42 -19.42
CA ARG A 14 23.10 10.83 -19.15
C ARG A 14 21.61 11.12 -19.42
N PHE A 15 21.03 10.41 -20.38
CA PHE A 15 19.65 10.58 -20.82
C PHE A 15 18.99 9.21 -21.00
N PRO A 16 18.68 8.51 -19.89
CA PRO A 16 18.24 7.12 -19.94
C PRO A 16 16.72 7.06 -20.15
N VAL A 17 16.21 7.68 -21.21
CA VAL A 17 14.77 7.81 -21.46
C VAL A 17 14.49 7.48 -22.92
N ALA A 18 13.70 6.43 -23.16
CA ALA A 18 13.14 6.11 -24.46
C ALA A 18 11.64 6.36 -24.42
N SER A 19 11.15 7.28 -25.27
CA SER A 19 9.73 7.58 -25.39
C SER A 19 9.31 7.73 -26.85
N PHE A 20 8.05 7.43 -27.11
CA PHE A 20 7.45 7.46 -28.45
C PHE A 20 6.14 8.23 -28.44
N VAL A 21 5.93 9.04 -29.46
CA VAL A 21 4.61 9.55 -29.84
C VAL A 21 3.95 8.52 -30.74
N VAL A 22 2.77 8.05 -30.33
CA VAL A 22 1.96 7.09 -31.06
C VAL A 22 0.70 7.77 -31.55
N LYS A 23 0.42 7.69 -32.84
CA LYS A 23 -0.86 8.12 -33.42
C LYS A 23 -1.64 6.89 -33.83
N VAL A 24 -2.81 6.70 -33.21
CA VAL A 24 -3.76 5.64 -33.54
C VAL A 24 -5.17 6.21 -33.50
N PRO A 25 -6.13 5.71 -34.30
CA PRO A 25 -7.52 6.13 -34.21
C PRO A 25 -8.06 6.04 -32.76
N PRO A 26 -8.87 7.02 -32.29
CA PRO A 26 -9.40 7.05 -30.91
C PRO A 26 -10.20 5.80 -30.49
N ASP A 27 -10.81 5.13 -31.46
CA ASP A 27 -11.59 3.89 -31.29
C ASP A 27 -10.71 2.64 -31.13
N ARG A 28 -9.38 2.77 -31.24
CA ARG A 28 -8.45 1.64 -31.20
C ARG A 28 -7.61 1.60 -29.94
N LEU A 29 -7.36 0.37 -29.52
CA LEU A 29 -6.32 0.06 -28.54
C LEU A 29 -4.99 -0.12 -29.27
N PHE A 30 -3.86 0.02 -28.56
CA PHE A 30 -2.56 -0.22 -29.15
C PHE A 30 -1.57 -0.82 -28.16
N GLU A 31 -0.53 -1.43 -28.70
CA GLU A 31 0.65 -1.83 -27.95
C GLU A 31 1.90 -1.42 -28.72
N ILE A 32 3.02 -1.29 -28.00
CA ILE A 32 4.32 -1.00 -28.57
C ILE A 32 5.24 -2.18 -28.29
N ALA A 33 5.92 -2.65 -29.32
CA ALA A 33 6.94 -3.68 -29.22
C ALA A 33 8.32 -3.08 -29.51
N CYS A 34 9.31 -3.46 -28.71
CA CYS A 34 10.70 -3.04 -28.82
C CYS A 34 11.61 -4.26 -28.95
N ALA A 35 12.60 -4.20 -29.84
CA ALA A 35 13.50 -5.31 -30.13
C ALA A 35 14.94 -4.85 -30.39
N THR A 36 15.91 -5.71 -30.11
CA THR A 36 17.34 -5.45 -30.44
C THR A 36 17.70 -5.85 -31.88
N ASP A 37 16.88 -6.68 -32.52
CA ASP A 37 16.97 -7.10 -33.92
C ASP A 37 15.57 -6.99 -34.55
N PRO A 38 15.39 -6.29 -35.69
CA PRO A 38 14.09 -6.13 -36.34
C PRO A 38 13.46 -7.47 -36.77
N ARG A 39 14.27 -8.52 -36.98
CA ARG A 39 13.77 -9.86 -37.33
C ARG A 39 12.90 -10.47 -36.22
N LEU A 40 13.08 -10.03 -34.98
CA LEU A 40 12.30 -10.52 -33.83
C LEU A 40 10.82 -10.10 -33.88
N PHE A 41 10.44 -9.10 -34.68
CA PHE A 41 9.04 -8.76 -34.92
C PHE A 41 8.31 -9.81 -35.77
N ALA A 42 9.04 -10.63 -36.52
CA ALA A 42 8.48 -11.71 -37.31
C ALA A 42 8.08 -12.91 -36.43
N THR A 43 7.03 -13.62 -36.82
CA THR A 43 6.44 -14.72 -36.05
C THR A 43 7.34 -15.95 -36.04
N GLU A 44 8.09 -16.16 -37.10
CA GLU A 44 9.04 -17.25 -37.28
C GLU A 44 10.21 -17.13 -36.28
N ASN A 45 10.45 -15.94 -35.73
CA ASN A 45 11.45 -15.70 -34.70
C ASN A 45 10.85 -15.61 -33.28
N ARG A 46 9.59 -15.99 -33.07
CA ARG A 46 8.90 -15.93 -31.76
C ARG A 46 9.66 -16.70 -30.67
N GLU A 47 10.17 -17.88 -30.99
CA GLU A 47 10.94 -18.72 -30.04
C GLU A 47 12.30 -18.12 -29.67
N ARG A 48 12.81 -17.19 -30.49
CA ARG A 48 14.09 -16.51 -30.26
C ARG A 48 13.95 -15.26 -29.39
N ARG A 49 12.72 -14.89 -29.03
CA ARG A 49 12.44 -13.75 -28.16
C ARG A 49 12.75 -14.11 -26.71
N THR A 50 13.49 -13.22 -26.07
CA THR A 50 13.83 -13.30 -24.65
C THR A 50 13.59 -11.93 -24.03
N PRO A 51 13.42 -11.83 -22.70
CA PRO A 51 13.28 -10.54 -22.03
C PRO A 51 14.46 -9.57 -22.26
N ALA A 52 15.63 -10.09 -22.65
CA ALA A 52 16.82 -9.30 -22.94
C ALA A 52 16.86 -8.72 -24.37
N ASN A 53 16.09 -9.30 -25.31
CA ASN A 53 16.15 -8.91 -26.72
C ASN A 53 14.82 -8.43 -27.30
N PHE A 54 13.70 -8.62 -26.58
CA PHE A 54 12.36 -8.26 -27.01
C PHE A 54 11.48 -7.87 -25.81
N SER A 55 10.68 -6.82 -25.98
CA SER A 55 9.69 -6.37 -25.00
C SER A 55 8.43 -5.86 -25.68
N THR A 56 7.29 -5.97 -25.01
CA THR A 56 5.99 -5.47 -25.48
C THR A 56 5.24 -4.81 -24.33
N SER A 57 4.55 -3.71 -24.60
CA SER A 57 3.67 -3.08 -23.63
C SER A 57 2.44 -3.95 -23.30
N ARG A 58 2.16 -4.99 -24.09
CA ARG A 58 1.04 -5.93 -23.88
C ARG A 58 1.05 -6.56 -22.49
N SER A 59 2.22 -6.75 -21.89
CA SER A 59 2.33 -7.28 -20.52
C SER A 59 1.62 -6.41 -19.48
N SER A 60 1.40 -5.14 -19.79
CA SER A 60 0.68 -4.16 -18.97
C SER A 60 -0.73 -3.86 -19.52
N GLY A 61 -1.22 -4.67 -20.47
CA GLY A 61 -2.47 -4.44 -21.18
C GLY A 61 -2.32 -3.62 -22.47
N LEU A 62 -3.41 -3.56 -23.24
CA LEU A 62 -3.50 -2.70 -24.43
C LEU A 62 -3.87 -1.27 -23.99
N MET A 63 -3.23 -0.27 -24.59
CA MET A 63 -3.39 1.15 -24.23
C MET A 63 -4.36 1.86 -25.17
N ARG A 64 -4.93 3.00 -24.75
CA ARG A 64 -5.81 3.87 -25.57
C ARG A 64 -5.12 5.18 -25.91
N ALA A 65 -5.49 5.77 -27.05
CA ALA A 65 -5.12 7.14 -27.42
C ALA A 65 -6.40 7.97 -27.66
N PRO A 66 -7.07 8.49 -26.61
CA PRO A 66 -8.39 9.14 -26.74
C PRO A 66 -8.42 10.34 -27.70
N ALA A 67 -7.31 11.09 -27.80
CA ALA A 67 -7.18 12.22 -28.72
C ALA A 67 -6.62 11.83 -30.10
N GLY A 68 -6.54 10.53 -30.40
CA GLY A 68 -5.87 10.01 -31.59
C GLY A 68 -4.34 9.98 -31.51
N GLU A 69 -3.78 10.43 -30.37
CA GLU A 69 -2.36 10.49 -30.08
C GLU A 69 -2.10 10.16 -28.59
N ALA A 70 -0.99 9.47 -28.31
CA ALA A 70 -0.53 9.17 -26.97
C ALA A 70 1.00 9.18 -26.91
N THR A 71 1.57 9.61 -25.78
CA THR A 71 3.01 9.47 -25.50
C THR A 71 3.23 8.24 -24.64
N TYR A 72 4.05 7.31 -25.12
CA TYR A 72 4.48 6.13 -24.37
C TYR A 72 5.92 6.29 -23.90
N LEU A 73 6.15 6.00 -22.62
CA LEU A 73 7.48 5.94 -22.03
C LEU A 73 7.82 4.46 -21.81
N VAL A 74 8.96 4.00 -22.35
CA VAL A 74 9.43 2.63 -22.09
C VAL A 74 9.76 2.51 -20.60
N PRO A 75 9.17 1.54 -19.87
CA PRO A 75 9.45 1.33 -18.46
C PRO A 75 10.95 1.16 -18.19
N PRO A 76 11.50 1.76 -17.11
CA PRO A 76 12.93 1.68 -16.79
C PRO A 76 13.45 0.23 -16.76
N ASP A 77 12.70 -0.68 -16.15
CA ASP A 77 13.11 -2.07 -15.97
C ASP A 77 13.16 -2.84 -17.29
N GLN A 78 12.32 -2.45 -18.26
CA GLN A 78 12.38 -2.97 -19.63
C GLN A 78 13.55 -2.36 -20.40
N LEU A 79 13.76 -1.04 -20.28
CA LEU A 79 14.83 -0.34 -20.97
C LEU A 79 16.22 -0.81 -20.53
N ARG A 80 16.38 -1.12 -19.24
CA ARG A 80 17.61 -1.67 -18.65
C ARG A 80 18.02 -3.01 -19.27
N ARG A 81 17.06 -3.84 -19.66
CA ARG A 81 17.32 -5.16 -20.27
C ARG A 81 18.01 -5.05 -21.64
N PHE A 82 17.90 -3.90 -22.29
CA PHE A 82 18.56 -3.62 -23.56
C PHE A 82 19.97 -3.01 -23.41
N ALA A 83 20.50 -2.92 -22.19
CA ALA A 83 21.88 -2.48 -21.97
C ALA A 83 22.87 -3.38 -22.75
N GLY A 84 23.81 -2.75 -23.45
CA GLY A 84 24.77 -3.43 -24.32
C GLY A 84 24.30 -3.68 -25.77
N ALA A 85 23.01 -3.49 -26.08
CA ALA A 85 22.57 -3.46 -27.47
C ALA A 85 23.01 -2.15 -28.15
N ARG A 86 23.12 -2.15 -29.49
CA ARG A 86 23.53 -0.96 -30.26
C ARG A 86 22.35 -0.11 -30.73
N ARG A 87 21.19 -0.75 -30.92
CA ARG A 87 19.97 -0.14 -31.43
C ARG A 87 18.77 -0.76 -30.75
N LEU A 88 17.73 0.05 -30.55
CA LEU A 88 16.42 -0.40 -30.13
C LEU A 88 15.43 -0.11 -31.27
N TYR A 89 14.98 -1.18 -31.93
CA TYR A 89 13.96 -1.13 -32.96
C TYR A 89 12.58 -1.12 -32.31
N TYR A 90 11.63 -0.42 -32.91
CA TYR A 90 10.29 -0.27 -32.33
C TYR A 90 9.17 -0.34 -33.37
N ALA A 91 7.99 -0.77 -32.93
CA ALA A 91 6.80 -0.88 -33.75
C ALA A 91 5.53 -0.73 -32.90
N VAL A 92 4.42 -0.34 -33.54
CA VAL A 92 3.09 -0.30 -32.90
C VAL A 92 2.13 -1.23 -33.62
N ALA A 93 1.30 -1.91 -32.83
CA ALA A 93 0.14 -2.68 -33.30
C ALA A 93 -1.13 -2.07 -32.72
N ALA A 94 -2.15 -1.85 -33.55
CA ALA A 94 -3.42 -1.25 -33.16
C ALA A 94 -4.60 -2.21 -33.36
N TYR A 95 -5.46 -2.33 -32.36
CA TYR A 95 -6.55 -3.31 -32.23
C TYR A 95 -7.89 -2.61 -32.15
N ARG A 96 -8.95 -3.26 -32.65
CA ARG A 96 -10.33 -2.78 -32.45
C ARG A 96 -10.94 -3.28 -31.15
N THR A 97 -10.45 -4.39 -30.62
CA THR A 97 -11.05 -5.09 -29.49
C THR A 97 -10.05 -5.26 -28.34
N PRO A 98 -10.52 -5.27 -27.07
CA PRO A 98 -9.69 -5.58 -25.91
C PRO A 98 -9.02 -6.96 -25.95
N GLN A 99 -9.59 -7.90 -26.69
CA GLN A 99 -9.06 -9.25 -26.88
C GLN A 99 -7.80 -9.28 -27.76
N GLY A 100 -7.39 -8.15 -28.34
CA GLY A 100 -6.14 -8.05 -29.09
C GLY A 100 -6.18 -8.77 -30.44
N GLN A 101 -7.36 -8.87 -31.06
CA GLN A 101 -7.55 -9.50 -32.36
C GLN A 101 -7.39 -8.49 -33.52
N ASP A 102 -7.09 -9.01 -34.71
CA ASP A 102 -6.95 -8.25 -35.97
C ASP A 102 -6.07 -6.99 -35.89
N PRO A 103 -4.78 -7.12 -35.51
CA PRO A 103 -3.90 -5.97 -35.41
C PRO A 103 -3.62 -5.30 -36.75
N VAL A 104 -3.63 -3.97 -36.73
CA VAL A 104 -3.05 -3.12 -37.78
C VAL A 104 -1.67 -2.67 -37.34
N LEU A 105 -0.64 -3.09 -38.08
CA LEU A 105 0.77 -2.83 -37.75
C LEU A 105 1.31 -1.62 -38.52
N THR A 106 2.30 -0.92 -37.95
CA THR A 106 3.15 0.03 -38.72
C THR A 106 4.23 -0.65 -39.56
N LEU A 107 4.45 -1.95 -39.35
CA LEU A 107 5.47 -2.72 -40.06
C LEU A 107 4.88 -3.44 -41.27
N SER A 108 5.57 -3.36 -42.40
CA SER A 108 5.39 -4.29 -43.52
C SER A 108 6.36 -5.45 -43.39
N ARG A 109 5.89 -6.69 -43.56
CA ARG A 109 6.72 -7.90 -43.46
C ARG A 109 7.88 -7.94 -44.45
N ASP A 110 7.66 -7.39 -45.64
CA ASP A 110 8.63 -7.39 -46.71
C ASP A 110 9.71 -6.31 -46.54
N ARG A 111 9.60 -5.49 -45.48
CA ARG A 111 10.47 -4.33 -45.22
C ARG A 111 10.97 -4.25 -43.78
N LEU A 112 11.41 -5.38 -43.22
CA LEU A 112 12.04 -5.41 -41.89
C LEU A 112 13.36 -4.63 -41.84
N ASP A 113 13.98 -4.34 -42.98
CA ASP A 113 15.12 -3.46 -43.14
C ASP A 113 14.80 -1.97 -42.87
N GLN A 114 13.53 -1.58 -42.94
CA GLN A 114 13.05 -0.19 -42.76
C GLN A 114 12.42 0.05 -41.38
N VAL A 115 12.54 -0.91 -40.46
CA VAL A 115 12.01 -0.77 -39.10
C VAL A 115 12.72 0.39 -38.38
N PRO A 116 11.97 1.37 -37.84
CA PRO A 116 12.59 2.51 -37.19
C PRO A 116 13.31 2.07 -35.91
N SER A 117 14.39 2.77 -35.58
CA SER A 117 15.19 2.48 -34.39
C SER A 117 15.74 3.75 -33.74
N ILE A 118 16.07 3.64 -32.46
CA ILE A 118 16.89 4.61 -31.74
C ILE A 118 18.27 4.01 -31.45
N GLN A 119 19.30 4.85 -31.38
CA GLN A 119 20.65 4.45 -31.01
C GLN A 119 20.77 4.28 -29.50
N ILE A 120 21.41 3.19 -29.09
CA ILE A 120 21.82 2.99 -27.70
C ILE A 120 23.31 3.32 -27.63
N ALA A 121 23.66 4.34 -26.84
CA ALA A 121 25.05 4.72 -26.67
C ALA A 121 25.82 3.65 -25.92
N ALA A 122 27.12 3.51 -26.21
CA ALA A 122 27.98 2.51 -25.58
C ALA A 122 28.13 2.70 -24.06
N ASP A 123 27.89 3.91 -23.57
CA ASP A 123 27.90 4.26 -22.15
C ASP A 123 26.57 3.96 -21.44
N PHE A 124 25.54 3.50 -22.15
CA PHE A 124 24.28 3.13 -21.53
C PHE A 124 24.41 1.79 -20.78
N THR A 125 24.50 1.88 -19.47
CA THR A 125 24.57 0.74 -18.55
C THR A 125 23.22 0.43 -17.90
N GLY A 126 22.27 1.36 -18.00
CA GLY A 126 20.98 1.29 -17.32
C GLY A 126 21.07 1.56 -15.81
N LYS A 127 22.28 1.75 -15.24
CA LYS A 127 22.47 2.03 -13.80
C LYS A 127 21.94 3.40 -13.39
N THR A 128 21.82 4.33 -14.35
CA THR A 128 21.26 5.66 -14.09
C THR A 128 19.73 5.69 -14.10
N LEU A 129 19.08 4.63 -14.59
CA LEU A 129 17.63 4.44 -14.48
C LEU A 129 17.21 4.25 -13.01
N ASP A 130 18.09 3.64 -12.19
CA ASP A 130 17.87 3.44 -10.75
C ASP A 130 17.86 4.76 -9.96
N ARG A 131 18.37 5.87 -10.53
CA ARG A 131 18.39 7.18 -9.84
C ARG A 131 17.00 7.82 -9.73
N GLY A 132 16.00 7.25 -10.39
CA GLY A 132 14.61 7.72 -10.36
C GLY A 132 13.63 6.80 -9.63
N ARG A 133 14.05 5.69 -9.02
CA ARG A 133 13.14 4.76 -8.31
C ARG A 133 13.69 4.22 -6.99
N LEU A 134 12.96 4.56 -5.93
CA LEU A 134 12.84 3.89 -4.63
C LEU A 134 12.06 2.56 -4.74
N SER A 135 12.17 1.84 -5.86
CA SER A 135 11.39 0.62 -6.13
C SER A 135 12.35 -0.54 -6.35
N ARG A 136 12.31 -1.52 -5.44
CA ARG A 136 13.17 -2.71 -5.42
C ARG A 136 12.67 -3.72 -6.46
N ASP A 137 13.56 -4.22 -7.32
CA ASP A 137 13.30 -5.39 -8.17
C ASP A 137 12.91 -6.61 -7.30
N PRO A 138 11.90 -7.42 -7.67
CA PRO A 138 11.74 -8.75 -7.10
C PRO A 138 12.96 -9.60 -7.45
N ALA A 139 13.47 -10.34 -6.46
CA ALA A 139 14.58 -11.26 -6.66
C ALA A 139 14.27 -12.25 -7.79
N PRO A 140 15.27 -12.64 -8.62
CA PRO A 140 15.04 -13.66 -9.64
C PRO A 140 14.62 -14.97 -8.96
N GLN A 141 13.38 -15.39 -9.21
CA GLN A 141 12.89 -16.72 -8.87
C GLN A 141 13.79 -17.76 -9.54
N ARG A 142 14.73 -18.31 -8.76
CA ARG A 142 15.46 -19.53 -9.09
C ARG A 142 15.12 -20.58 -8.03
N TYR A 143 14.02 -21.30 -8.26
CA TYR A 143 13.94 -22.74 -8.02
C TYR A 143 12.69 -23.31 -8.71
N GLY A 144 12.86 -24.32 -9.59
CA GLY A 144 11.77 -25.08 -10.21
C GLY A 144 11.10 -24.42 -11.42
N GLY A 145 11.83 -24.17 -12.52
CA GLY A 145 11.28 -23.52 -13.71
C GLY A 145 10.45 -24.46 -14.60
N ALA A 146 9.13 -24.28 -14.60
CA ALA A 146 8.32 -24.57 -15.79
C ALA A 146 8.79 -23.65 -16.95
N PRO A 147 8.74 -24.09 -18.22
CA PRO A 147 9.21 -23.28 -19.34
C PRO A 147 8.44 -21.95 -19.39
N ALA A 148 9.18 -20.84 -19.48
CA ALA A 148 8.59 -19.50 -19.60
C ALA A 148 7.68 -19.43 -20.83
N ALA A 149 6.45 -18.94 -20.64
CA ALA A 149 5.52 -18.78 -21.75
C ALA A 149 6.13 -17.87 -22.85
N PRO A 150 5.98 -18.23 -24.14
CA PRO A 150 6.59 -17.49 -25.24
C PRO A 150 6.04 -16.06 -25.35
N ILE A 151 6.95 -15.06 -25.45
CA ILE A 151 6.61 -13.64 -25.53
C ILE A 151 5.87 -13.34 -26.86
N MET A 152 4.59 -13.01 -26.77
CA MET A 152 3.72 -12.72 -27.93
C MET A 152 3.56 -11.22 -28.18
N TRP A 153 3.34 -10.84 -29.44
CA TRP A 153 2.89 -9.49 -29.83
C TRP A 153 1.99 -9.53 -31.07
N GLY A 154 1.41 -8.39 -31.45
CA GLY A 154 0.47 -8.26 -32.55
C GLY A 154 0.95 -8.78 -33.90
N GLY A 155 2.25 -8.70 -34.17
CA GLY A 155 2.83 -9.25 -35.40
C GLY A 155 2.68 -10.76 -35.55
N ASP A 156 2.46 -11.48 -34.44
CA ASP A 156 2.21 -12.93 -34.43
C ASP A 156 0.81 -13.30 -34.94
N LEU A 157 -0.12 -12.34 -34.90
CA LEU A 157 -1.52 -12.56 -35.30
C LEU A 157 -1.76 -12.27 -36.79
N VAL A 158 -0.80 -11.62 -37.46
CA VAL A 158 -0.89 -11.27 -38.89
C VAL A 158 -0.43 -12.46 -39.78
N THR A 159 0.02 -13.58 -39.19
CA THR A 159 0.61 -14.77 -39.86
C THR A 159 -0.26 -16.00 -39.61
N SER A 160 -1.23 -16.20 -40.50
CA SER A 160 -1.48 -17.54 -41.05
C SER A 160 -2.16 -17.39 -42.40
N PRO A 161 -1.40 -17.27 -43.50
CA PRO A 161 -1.96 -17.33 -44.85
C PRO A 161 -2.35 -18.76 -45.29
N ALA A 162 -2.17 -19.80 -44.45
CA ALA A 162 -2.44 -21.19 -44.83
C ALA A 162 -3.82 -21.72 -44.41
N ALA A 163 -4.53 -21.07 -43.48
CA ALA A 163 -5.79 -21.60 -42.94
C ALA A 163 -7.07 -21.01 -43.57
N SER A 164 -6.97 -19.91 -44.32
CA SER A 164 -8.16 -19.20 -44.84
C SER A 164 -8.53 -19.52 -46.30
N ALA A 165 -7.85 -20.46 -46.95
CA ALA A 165 -8.13 -20.84 -48.34
C ALA A 165 -8.81 -22.23 -48.52
N ALA A 166 -9.05 -22.98 -47.43
CA ALA A 166 -9.64 -24.33 -47.49
C ALA A 166 -11.04 -24.45 -46.85
N GLY A 167 -11.72 -23.33 -46.57
CA GLY A 167 -12.98 -23.29 -45.82
C GLY A 167 -14.15 -22.65 -46.56
N ALA A 168 -14.18 -22.71 -47.89
CA ALA A 168 -15.31 -22.23 -48.69
C ALA A 168 -15.76 -23.35 -49.65
N GLY A 169 -16.41 -24.37 -49.09
CA GLY A 169 -16.95 -25.46 -49.89
C GLY A 169 -17.71 -26.50 -49.09
N ARG A 170 -19.05 -26.38 -49.15
CA ARG A 170 -20.07 -27.44 -48.97
C ARG A 170 -20.60 -27.72 -47.56
N ILE A 171 -21.82 -27.23 -47.40
CA ILE A 171 -22.94 -27.81 -46.68
C ILE A 171 -23.08 -29.32 -46.96
N GLY A 172 -23.24 -30.12 -45.91
CA GLY A 172 -24.03 -31.36 -45.92
C GLY A 172 -23.31 -32.65 -45.50
N GLY A 173 -23.80 -33.31 -44.45
CA GLY A 173 -23.66 -34.75 -44.24
C GLY A 173 -23.04 -35.17 -42.91
N ALA A 174 -23.86 -35.79 -42.05
CA ALA A 174 -23.41 -36.56 -40.90
C ALA A 174 -22.81 -37.90 -41.35
N ALA A 175 -21.63 -38.25 -40.83
CA ALA A 175 -21.15 -39.62 -40.69
C ALA A 175 -19.97 -39.65 -39.71
N THR A 176 -20.02 -40.62 -38.81
CA THR A 176 -18.94 -41.10 -37.95
C THR A 176 -17.84 -41.72 -38.82
N ASP A 177 -16.62 -41.22 -38.74
CA ASP A 177 -15.43 -41.93 -39.26
C ASP A 177 -14.41 -42.10 -38.13
N ASP A 178 -14.00 -43.35 -37.96
CA ASP A 178 -12.96 -43.84 -37.06
C ASP A 178 -11.63 -43.13 -37.31
N TYR A 179 -11.02 -42.66 -36.23
CA TYR A 179 -9.67 -42.11 -36.22
C TYR A 179 -8.66 -43.26 -36.21
N ASP A 180 -8.05 -43.54 -37.37
CA ASP A 180 -6.96 -44.51 -37.54
C ASP A 180 -5.62 -43.75 -37.59
N ASP A 181 -4.84 -43.82 -36.51
CA ASP A 181 -3.53 -43.16 -36.38
C ASP A 181 -2.36 -44.07 -36.79
N GLY A 182 -2.62 -45.22 -37.40
CA GLY A 182 -1.60 -46.14 -37.89
C GLY A 182 -0.93 -46.97 -36.79
N PHE A 183 -1.48 -47.00 -35.57
CA PHE A 183 -1.08 -47.92 -34.51
C PHE A 183 -2.22 -48.92 -34.19
N ASP A 184 -1.87 -50.16 -33.85
CA ASP A 184 -2.87 -51.20 -33.56
C ASP A 184 -3.69 -50.80 -32.31
N ALA A 185 -5.00 -50.60 -32.50
CA ALA A 185 -5.95 -50.19 -31.46
C ALA A 185 -5.99 -51.13 -30.24
N LYS A 186 -5.40 -52.33 -30.32
CA LYS A 186 -5.24 -53.24 -29.18
C LYS A 186 -4.22 -52.75 -28.14
N LEU A 187 -3.21 -51.97 -28.54
CA LEU A 187 -2.20 -51.43 -27.61
C LEU A 187 -2.82 -50.47 -26.58
N TRP A 188 -3.76 -49.65 -27.02
CA TRP A 188 -4.37 -48.62 -26.18
C TRP A 188 -5.48 -49.16 -25.25
N ARG A 189 -6.11 -50.27 -25.62
CA ARG A 189 -7.14 -50.93 -24.80
C ARG A 189 -6.55 -51.76 -23.65
N GLU A 190 -5.30 -52.18 -23.76
CA GLU A 190 -4.60 -52.91 -22.69
C GLU A 190 -4.08 -51.99 -21.60
N ASP A 191 -3.62 -50.78 -21.96
CA ASP A 191 -3.19 -49.77 -20.98
C ASP A 191 -4.37 -49.13 -20.24
N GLN A 192 -5.49 -48.85 -20.92
CA GLN A 192 -6.70 -48.37 -20.24
C GLN A 192 -7.24 -49.37 -19.22
N ARG A 193 -7.24 -50.68 -19.54
CA ARG A 193 -7.65 -51.71 -18.57
C ARG A 193 -6.70 -51.86 -17.39
N ARG A 194 -5.40 -51.55 -17.56
CA ARG A 194 -4.41 -51.57 -16.48
C ARG A 194 -4.46 -50.32 -15.61
N GLU A 195 -4.80 -49.17 -16.18
CA GLU A 195 -5.05 -47.93 -15.44
C GLU A 195 -6.34 -47.99 -14.64
N ASP A 196 -7.43 -48.50 -15.22
CA ASP A 196 -8.71 -48.67 -14.51
C ASP A 196 -8.57 -49.65 -13.33
N GLN A 197 -7.85 -50.76 -13.52
CA GLN A 197 -7.57 -51.72 -12.44
C GLN A 197 -6.57 -51.19 -11.39
N ARG A 198 -5.75 -50.17 -11.73
CA ARG A 198 -4.88 -49.47 -10.76
C ARG A 198 -5.65 -48.43 -9.96
N MET A 199 -6.62 -47.75 -10.57
CA MET A 199 -7.47 -46.79 -9.85
C MET A 199 -8.43 -47.50 -8.89
N GLU A 200 -9.06 -48.60 -9.31
CA GLU A 200 -9.95 -49.39 -8.43
C GLU A 200 -9.23 -49.94 -7.18
N ARG A 201 -7.97 -50.39 -7.32
CA ARG A 201 -7.17 -50.84 -6.15
C ARG A 201 -6.68 -49.70 -5.25
N ALA A 202 -6.53 -48.49 -5.79
CA ALA A 202 -6.08 -47.33 -5.03
C ALA A 202 -7.21 -46.71 -4.17
N ASP A 203 -8.47 -46.89 -4.57
CA ASP A 203 -9.63 -46.44 -3.81
C ASP A 203 -10.01 -47.40 -2.68
N ASP A 204 -9.85 -48.72 -2.87
CA ASP A 204 -10.05 -49.73 -1.81
C ASP A 204 -9.01 -49.59 -0.68
N ASP A 205 -7.74 -49.33 -1.00
CA ASP A 205 -6.68 -49.11 0.01
C ASP A 205 -6.82 -47.78 0.79
N ARG A 206 -7.66 -46.85 0.29
CA ARG A 206 -7.90 -45.53 0.91
C ARG A 206 -9.08 -45.55 1.87
N ALA A 207 -10.02 -46.48 1.70
CA ALA A 207 -11.17 -46.66 2.58
C ALA A 207 -10.78 -47.28 3.94
N ASP A 208 -9.73 -48.11 3.99
CA ASP A 208 -9.32 -48.85 5.20
C ASP A 208 -8.37 -48.07 6.15
N ARG A 209 -7.93 -46.85 5.81
CA ARG A 209 -7.04 -46.02 6.66
C ARG A 209 -7.72 -44.89 7.43
N ALA A 210 -9.04 -44.79 7.39
CA ALA A 210 -9.78 -43.74 8.10
C ALA A 210 -10.16 -44.13 9.54
N HIS A 211 -9.19 -44.41 10.41
CA HIS A 211 -9.39 -44.39 11.88
C HIS A 211 -8.06 -44.26 12.65
N ASP A 212 -7.57 -43.03 12.81
CA ASP A 212 -6.65 -42.65 13.90
C ASP A 212 -6.67 -41.11 14.07
N PRO A 213 -7.32 -40.55 15.12
CA PRO A 213 -7.50 -39.11 15.24
C PRO A 213 -6.37 -38.35 15.97
N ASP A 214 -5.26 -38.99 16.39
CA ASP A 214 -4.30 -38.34 17.33
C ASP A 214 -2.85 -38.21 16.83
N ARG A 215 -2.60 -38.15 15.51
CA ARG A 215 -1.21 -38.04 15.02
C ARG A 215 -1.07 -37.04 13.87
N TYR A 216 -0.24 -36.03 14.12
CA TYR A 216 0.17 -34.90 13.25
C TYR A 216 -0.63 -33.61 13.40
N GLY A 217 -0.30 -32.88 14.47
CA GLY A 217 -0.23 -31.42 14.38
C GLY A 217 0.95 -31.05 13.46
N SER A 218 0.68 -30.25 12.44
CA SER A 218 1.69 -29.45 11.75
C SER A 218 1.19 -28.02 11.58
N PRO A 219 2.10 -27.03 11.65
CA PRO A 219 1.76 -25.63 11.78
C PRO A 219 1.44 -25.05 10.40
N GLY A 220 0.34 -24.29 10.30
CA GLY A 220 0.01 -23.54 9.10
C GLY A 220 1.09 -22.50 8.80
N GLY A 221 1.60 -22.51 7.57
CA GLY A 221 2.53 -21.52 7.06
C GLY A 221 1.85 -20.17 6.84
N ASP A 222 2.56 -19.11 7.20
CA ASP A 222 2.08 -17.73 7.29
C ASP A 222 1.82 -17.05 5.94
N LEU A 223 0.83 -16.15 5.95
CA LEU A 223 0.46 -15.24 4.86
C LEU A 223 1.38 -14.01 4.84
N ALA A 224 1.79 -13.58 3.64
CA ALA A 224 2.67 -12.43 3.45
C ALA A 224 2.07 -11.13 4.03
N GLY A 225 2.85 -10.43 4.87
CA GLY A 225 2.49 -9.12 5.46
C GLY A 225 2.63 -8.99 6.98
N TRP A 226 3.11 -10.03 7.68
CA TRP A 226 3.29 -10.01 9.13
C TRP A 226 4.66 -10.59 9.52
N GLU A 227 5.72 -9.78 9.49
CA GLU A 227 7.05 -10.21 9.96
C GLU A 227 7.22 -10.01 11.49
N ASP A 228 6.28 -9.33 12.17
CA ASP A 228 6.39 -9.00 13.60
C ASP A 228 5.30 -9.65 14.50
N GLY A 229 4.33 -10.37 13.91
CA GLY A 229 3.16 -10.92 14.61
C GLY A 229 3.46 -11.92 15.75
N PRO A 230 4.37 -12.89 15.55
CA PRO A 230 4.70 -13.88 16.58
C PRO A 230 5.40 -13.28 17.80
N ALA A 231 6.22 -12.25 17.63
CA ALA A 231 6.92 -11.55 18.72
C ALA A 231 5.94 -10.76 19.61
N LEU A 232 4.90 -10.18 19.02
CA LEU A 232 3.85 -9.45 19.74
C LEU A 232 2.92 -10.39 20.54
N SER A 233 2.66 -11.60 20.03
CA SER A 233 1.81 -12.58 20.71
C SER A 233 2.53 -13.31 21.84
N ALA A 234 3.84 -13.55 21.70
CA ALA A 234 4.67 -14.13 22.77
C ALA A 234 4.88 -13.16 23.95
N ALA A 235 5.12 -11.87 23.67
CA ALA A 235 5.25 -10.84 24.71
C ALA A 235 3.93 -10.57 25.46
N ALA A 236 2.78 -10.73 24.79
CA ALA A 236 1.46 -10.62 25.44
C ALA A 236 1.12 -11.85 26.31
N ALA A 237 1.58 -13.04 25.93
CA ALA A 237 1.38 -14.27 26.69
C ALA A 237 2.27 -14.36 27.93
N GLU A 238 3.47 -13.76 27.93
CA GLU A 238 4.34 -13.66 29.11
C GLU A 238 3.79 -12.70 30.19
N LEU A 239 3.06 -11.65 29.80
CA LEU A 239 2.40 -10.73 30.73
C LEU A 239 1.09 -11.26 31.31
N ALA A 240 0.37 -12.09 30.54
CA ALA A 240 -0.87 -12.72 30.97
C ALA A 240 -0.58 -14.03 31.71
N GLY A 241 -0.14 -13.92 32.97
CA GLY A 241 0.00 -15.09 33.85
C GLY A 241 -1.25 -15.98 33.87
N PRO A 242 -1.15 -17.25 34.32
CA PRO A 242 -2.18 -18.26 34.08
C PRO A 242 -3.56 -17.85 34.61
N ALA A 243 -4.56 -17.93 33.74
CA ALA A 243 -5.94 -17.57 34.01
C ALA A 243 -6.50 -18.36 35.21
N ARG A 244 -6.94 -17.63 36.25
CA ARG A 244 -7.69 -18.22 37.37
C ARG A 244 -9.13 -18.53 36.93
N PRO A 245 -9.71 -19.68 37.34
CA PRO A 245 -11.09 -20.00 37.01
C PRO A 245 -12.07 -19.05 37.72
N ALA A 246 -13.13 -18.69 37.00
CA ALA A 246 -14.17 -17.76 37.41
C ALA A 246 -14.87 -18.21 38.72
N ARG A 247 -14.87 -17.34 39.74
CA ARG A 247 -15.72 -17.50 40.92
C ARG A 247 -17.13 -16.96 40.62
N ARG A 248 -18.11 -17.79 40.98
CA ARG A 248 -19.56 -17.55 40.96
C ARG A 248 -19.90 -16.44 41.96
N PHE A 249 -20.62 -15.40 41.51
CA PHE A 249 -21.18 -14.37 42.39
C PHE A 249 -22.39 -14.93 43.14
N GLY A 250 -22.40 -14.77 44.47
CA GLY A 250 -23.52 -15.07 45.36
C GLY A 250 -23.14 -14.82 46.82
N ASP A 251 -23.82 -13.83 47.41
CA ASP A 251 -23.98 -13.50 48.84
C ASP A 251 -22.79 -13.13 49.74
N GLY A 252 -23.01 -12.06 50.52
CA GLY A 252 -22.55 -11.98 51.92
C GLY A 252 -21.65 -10.80 52.28
N ASP A 253 -22.17 -9.97 53.17
CA ASP A 253 -21.57 -8.84 53.89
C ASP A 253 -20.10 -8.98 54.34
N ASP A 254 -19.37 -7.85 54.30
CA ASP A 254 -18.56 -7.25 55.37
C ASP A 254 -17.33 -6.49 54.81
N ALA A 255 -17.34 -5.16 55.00
CA ALA A 255 -16.12 -4.35 55.12
C ALA A 255 -15.59 -4.47 56.57
N PRO A 256 -14.34 -4.08 56.96
CA PRO A 256 -13.39 -3.12 56.35
C PRO A 256 -11.90 -3.57 56.61
N PRO A 257 -10.88 -2.73 56.93
CA PRO A 257 -10.50 -1.35 56.53
C PRO A 257 -9.09 -1.25 55.89
N ASN A 258 -8.76 -0.03 55.43
CA ASN A 258 -7.43 0.46 55.03
C ASN A 258 -6.30 0.10 56.02
N CYS A 259 -5.06 -0.16 55.55
CA CYS A 259 -3.93 0.80 55.61
C CYS A 259 -2.50 0.18 55.54
N TRP A 260 -1.59 0.96 54.91
CA TRP A 260 -0.12 1.09 55.03
C TRP A 260 0.91 -0.04 54.72
N ALA A 261 1.95 0.44 54.02
CA ALA A 261 3.38 0.18 54.18
C ALA A 261 4.04 -1.01 53.45
N LEU A 262 4.91 -0.67 52.49
CA LEU A 262 6.00 -1.49 51.98
C LEU A 262 7.17 -1.51 53.00
N PRO A 263 7.79 -2.66 53.28
CA PRO A 263 9.06 -2.71 53.98
C PRO A 263 10.26 -2.47 53.03
N PRO A 264 11.34 -1.82 53.51
CA PRO A 264 12.63 -1.77 52.82
C PRO A 264 13.39 -3.08 53.06
N ASP A 265 14.42 -3.31 52.25
CA ASP A 265 15.42 -4.39 52.33
C ASP A 265 15.12 -5.67 51.52
N ALA A 266 15.50 -5.63 50.24
CA ALA A 266 15.92 -6.82 49.51
C ALA A 266 17.31 -6.61 48.91
N VAL A 267 18.25 -7.41 49.41
CA VAL A 267 19.69 -7.39 49.19
C VAL A 267 20.06 -7.81 47.76
N LEU A 268 20.96 -7.04 47.14
CA LEU A 268 21.68 -7.37 45.91
C LEU A 268 22.57 -8.60 46.13
N VAL A 269 22.36 -9.67 45.34
CA VAL A 269 23.33 -10.76 45.17
C VAL A 269 24.01 -10.61 43.81
N ALA A 270 25.34 -10.61 43.87
CA ALA A 270 26.26 -10.33 42.77
C ALA A 270 26.50 -11.53 41.83
N ALA A 271 26.71 -11.16 40.55
CA ALA A 271 27.63 -11.67 39.53
C ALA A 271 27.99 -13.17 39.42
N ALA A 272 27.89 -13.68 38.18
CA ALA A 272 28.64 -14.80 37.64
C ALA A 272 29.06 -14.51 36.17
N PRO A 273 30.09 -15.18 35.62
CA PRO A 273 31.15 -14.51 34.86
C PRO A 273 31.02 -14.52 33.33
N VAL A 274 31.79 -13.60 32.75
CA VAL A 274 32.07 -13.40 31.32
C VAL A 274 32.78 -14.62 30.72
N VAL A 275 32.27 -15.10 29.58
CA VAL A 275 32.99 -16.00 28.67
C VAL A 275 33.22 -15.25 27.37
N GLU A 276 34.50 -15.09 27.00
CA GLU A 276 34.96 -14.52 25.74
C GLU A 276 34.57 -15.41 24.54
N ALA A 277 34.12 -14.78 23.45
CA ALA A 277 33.98 -15.40 22.14
C ALA A 277 34.81 -14.59 21.11
N PRO A 278 35.41 -15.26 20.10
CA PRO A 278 36.45 -14.67 19.27
C PRO A 278 35.91 -13.83 18.11
N GLU A 279 36.75 -12.90 17.67
CA GLU A 279 36.58 -11.99 16.53
C GLU A 279 36.33 -12.73 15.20
N LEU A 280 35.35 -12.24 14.43
CA LEU A 280 35.25 -12.51 12.99
C LEU A 280 34.67 -11.31 12.22
N TYR A 281 35.32 -11.05 11.09
CA TYR A 281 35.24 -9.93 10.16
C TYR A 281 33.84 -9.61 9.57
N GLY A 282 33.53 -8.30 9.52
CA GLY A 282 33.06 -7.57 8.32
C GLY A 282 31.69 -7.90 7.70
N GLY A 283 30.73 -6.97 7.77
CA GLY A 283 29.51 -7.07 6.94
C GLY A 283 28.47 -5.95 7.10
N ARG A 284 28.58 -4.92 6.26
CA ARG A 284 27.50 -4.19 5.55
C ARG A 284 26.22 -3.82 6.32
N THR A 285 26.05 -2.52 6.56
CA THR A 285 24.82 -1.90 7.09
C THR A 285 23.65 -2.05 6.11
N GLY A 286 22.63 -2.81 6.49
CA GLY A 286 21.31 -2.83 5.87
C GLY A 286 20.49 -1.61 6.31
N ARG A 287 19.81 -0.98 5.35
CA ARG A 287 18.93 0.18 5.51
C ARG A 287 17.50 -0.34 5.58
N ALA A 288 16.74 0.06 6.61
CA ALA A 288 15.33 -0.24 6.74
C ALA A 288 14.48 0.73 5.88
N ASP A 289 13.49 0.17 5.19
CA ASP A 289 12.58 0.83 4.25
C ASP A 289 11.30 1.27 5.00
N GLU A 290 10.92 2.55 4.88
CA GLU A 290 9.57 3.04 5.19
C GLU A 290 8.94 3.57 3.90
N GLY A 291 7.96 2.84 3.35
CA GLY A 291 7.22 3.22 2.16
C GLY A 291 5.83 3.76 2.50
N TYR A 292 5.47 4.93 1.97
CA TYR A 292 4.10 5.37 1.68
C TYR A 292 4.18 6.60 0.74
N GLU A 293 3.89 6.42 -0.55
CA GLU A 293 3.83 7.50 -1.55
C GLU A 293 2.36 7.75 -1.93
N ASP A 294 1.78 8.82 -1.39
CA ASP A 294 0.53 9.41 -1.87
C ASP A 294 0.74 10.94 -1.99
N ALA A 295 1.54 11.39 -2.98
CA ALA A 295 1.58 12.78 -3.47
C ALA A 295 2.45 13.02 -4.72
N PRO A 296 2.25 12.37 -5.88
CA PRO A 296 3.05 12.71 -7.07
C PRO A 296 2.70 14.06 -7.71
N ASP A 297 1.53 14.66 -7.43
CA ASP A 297 1.17 15.98 -7.98
C ASP A 297 1.60 17.17 -7.10
N LEU A 298 1.97 16.93 -5.84
CA LEU A 298 2.28 18.01 -4.89
C LEU A 298 3.77 18.41 -4.91
N ALA A 299 4.67 17.46 -5.23
CA ALA A 299 6.10 17.71 -5.38
C ALA A 299 6.48 18.42 -6.70
N ARG A 300 5.58 18.46 -7.70
CA ARG A 300 5.84 19.17 -8.98
C ARG A 300 5.59 20.68 -8.92
N ASN A 301 4.78 21.16 -7.98
CA ASN A 301 4.42 22.57 -7.83
C ASN A 301 5.17 23.30 -6.70
N LEU A 302 5.95 22.57 -5.90
CA LEU A 302 6.92 23.13 -4.97
C LEU A 302 8.26 23.19 -5.71
N GLY A 303 8.65 24.39 -6.17
CA GLY A 303 9.90 24.58 -6.90
C GLY A 303 11.11 23.92 -6.18
N PRO A 304 12.16 23.52 -6.93
CA PRO A 304 13.23 22.64 -6.45
C PRO A 304 14.15 23.22 -5.35
N GLU A 305 13.84 24.37 -4.77
CA GLU A 305 14.73 25.08 -3.84
C GLU A 305 14.59 24.69 -2.36
N ARG A 306 13.56 23.96 -1.94
CA ARG A 306 13.36 23.72 -0.49
C ARG A 306 13.64 22.31 0.04
N LEU A 307 13.99 21.33 -0.80
CA LEU A 307 14.23 19.95 -0.35
C LEU A 307 15.35 19.24 -1.13
N ARG A 308 16.59 19.72 -1.03
CA ARG A 308 17.78 18.97 -1.46
C ARG A 308 18.91 19.10 -0.44
N PHE A 309 19.04 18.12 0.45
CA PHE A 309 20.21 17.93 1.29
C PHE A 309 21.25 17.07 0.54
N GLY A 310 22.32 17.73 0.08
CA GLY A 310 23.47 17.09 -0.56
C GLY A 310 24.60 16.81 0.44
N ALA A 311 25.27 15.66 0.26
CA ALA A 311 26.43 15.22 1.04
C ALA A 311 27.61 16.22 1.00
N PRO A 312 28.39 16.36 2.08
CA PRO A 312 29.53 17.28 2.12
C PRO A 312 30.73 16.73 1.33
N ARG A 313 31.38 17.61 0.58
CA ARG A 313 32.74 17.40 0.05
C ARG A 313 33.76 18.07 0.95
N ALA A 314 34.82 17.30 1.22
CA ALA A 314 36.18 17.68 1.62
C ALA A 314 36.41 18.30 3.03
N ARG A 315 37.10 17.50 3.86
CA ARG A 315 37.79 17.89 5.10
C ARG A 315 38.84 19.00 4.84
N PRO A 316 39.03 19.95 5.78
CA PRO A 316 40.34 20.50 6.05
C PRO A 316 41.04 19.69 7.16
N ARG A 317 42.37 19.67 7.05
CA ARG A 317 43.32 18.94 7.88
C ARG A 317 43.32 19.39 9.34
N ALA A 318 43.66 18.44 10.20
CA ALA A 318 44.10 18.63 11.57
C ALA A 318 45.22 19.69 11.68
N GLY A 319 45.06 20.60 12.64
CA GLY A 319 46.10 21.45 13.20
C GLY A 319 45.95 21.46 14.72
N ALA A 320 47.02 21.10 15.42
CA ALA A 320 47.12 21.07 16.87
C ALA A 320 47.10 22.48 17.49
N PHE A 321 47.14 22.53 18.83
CA PHE A 321 47.16 23.68 19.77
C PHE A 321 45.75 24.10 20.26
N GLY A 322 45.44 24.10 21.57
CA GLY A 322 46.28 23.94 22.73
C GLY A 322 45.47 23.76 24.03
N ARG A 323 46.14 23.23 25.04
CA ARG A 323 45.71 23.25 26.45
C ARG A 323 45.41 24.68 26.89
N PHE A 324 44.29 24.88 27.61
CA PHE A 324 44.22 25.82 28.74
C PHE A 324 43.52 25.16 29.94
N PRO A 325 43.84 25.61 31.18
CA PRO A 325 43.81 24.83 32.41
C PRO A 325 42.64 25.20 33.34
N GLY A 326 42.37 24.31 34.30
CA GLY A 326 41.77 24.67 35.59
C GLY A 326 40.25 24.80 35.61
N TYR A 327 39.57 23.68 35.85
CA TYR A 327 38.29 23.68 36.56
C TYR A 327 38.39 22.62 37.66
N SER A 328 38.30 23.06 38.92
CA SER A 328 38.23 22.20 40.10
C SER A 328 36.77 21.87 40.39
N GLU A 329 36.45 20.59 40.55
CA GLU A 329 35.14 20.08 41.01
C GLU A 329 34.94 20.31 42.52
N ALA A 330 34.90 21.56 42.96
CA ALA A 330 34.47 21.88 44.31
C ALA A 330 33.49 23.07 44.25
N ASP A 331 32.30 22.84 44.79
CA ASP A 331 31.19 23.77 45.00
C ASP A 331 30.28 24.05 43.79
N VAL A 332 29.45 23.06 43.45
CA VAL A 332 28.10 23.32 42.95
C VAL A 332 27.11 22.68 43.91
N ALA A 333 26.61 23.48 44.85
CA ALA A 333 25.40 23.14 45.57
C ALA A 333 24.28 22.94 44.53
N ALA A 334 23.64 21.78 44.58
CA ALA A 334 22.53 21.44 43.70
C ALA A 334 21.39 22.43 43.93
N ASP A 335 21.22 23.39 43.03
CA ASP A 335 19.97 24.14 42.93
C ASP A 335 18.85 23.12 42.65
N PRO A 336 17.76 23.11 43.44
CA PRO A 336 16.64 22.23 43.17
C PRO A 336 16.09 22.54 41.78
N LEU A 337 15.97 21.50 40.95
CA LEU A 337 15.30 21.58 39.66
C LEU A 337 13.95 22.32 39.82
N PRO A 338 13.64 23.31 38.96
CA PRO A 338 12.36 23.99 39.04
C PRO A 338 11.24 22.95 38.95
N ALA A 339 10.23 23.09 39.81
CA ALA A 339 9.07 22.20 39.83
C ALA A 339 8.50 22.07 38.41
N ALA A 340 8.30 20.83 37.96
CA ALA A 340 7.77 20.52 36.65
C ALA A 340 6.53 21.39 36.35
N ARG A 341 6.60 22.20 35.30
CA ARG A 341 5.43 22.94 34.80
C ARG A 341 4.35 21.92 34.43
N PRO A 342 3.06 22.22 34.65
CA PRO A 342 1.99 21.28 34.38
C PRO A 342 2.03 20.88 32.90
N ILE A 343 2.21 19.58 32.68
CA ILE A 343 1.94 18.89 31.42
C ILE A 343 0.59 19.40 30.91
N SER A 344 0.53 19.70 29.61
CA SER A 344 -0.70 20.15 28.95
C SER A 344 -1.92 19.42 29.51
N THR A 345 -2.78 20.14 30.21
CA THR A 345 -3.96 19.54 30.84
C THR A 345 -4.95 19.29 29.71
N LEU A 346 -5.00 18.04 29.24
CA LEU A 346 -6.07 17.56 28.37
C LEU A 346 -7.41 18.12 28.87
N PRO A 347 -8.29 18.58 27.97
CA PRO A 347 -9.62 19.02 28.36
C PRO A 347 -10.25 17.97 29.28
N PRO A 348 -10.87 18.35 30.42
CA PRO A 348 -11.47 17.39 31.33
C PRO A 348 -12.38 16.41 30.58
N GLY A 349 -12.01 15.13 30.59
CA GLY A 349 -12.79 14.06 29.96
C GLY A 349 -12.39 13.66 28.53
N PHE A 350 -11.42 14.33 27.89
CA PHE A 350 -10.83 13.81 26.64
C PHE A 350 -9.66 12.87 26.94
N ASP A 351 -9.81 11.61 26.55
CA ASP A 351 -8.77 10.60 26.56
C ASP A 351 -8.61 10.04 25.15
N PRO A 352 -7.55 10.42 24.42
CA PRO A 352 -7.31 9.93 23.06
C PRO A 352 -6.99 8.43 23.03
N THR A 353 -6.65 7.81 24.17
CA THR A 353 -6.40 6.37 24.29
C THR A 353 -7.69 5.56 24.43
N ASP A 354 -8.82 6.18 24.77
CA ASP A 354 -10.14 5.54 24.79
C ASP A 354 -10.67 5.33 23.35
N PRO A 355 -10.81 4.08 22.87
CA PRO A 355 -11.32 3.80 21.54
C PRO A 355 -12.73 4.38 21.29
N ARG A 356 -13.55 4.52 22.33
CA ARG A 356 -14.91 5.07 22.19
C ARG A 356 -14.86 6.54 21.79
N GLN A 357 -13.95 7.32 22.36
CA GLN A 357 -13.80 8.74 22.03
C GLN A 357 -13.24 8.92 20.62
N ARG A 358 -12.24 8.10 20.25
CA ARG A 358 -11.68 8.09 18.90
C ARG A 358 -12.73 7.79 17.83
N LEU A 359 -13.59 6.80 18.08
CA LEU A 359 -14.69 6.46 17.17
C LEU A 359 -15.71 7.59 17.02
N ARG A 360 -15.97 8.37 18.08
CA ARG A 360 -16.85 9.54 17.99
C ARG A 360 -16.26 10.67 17.15
N ILE A 361 -14.94 10.88 17.23
CA ILE A 361 -14.22 11.81 16.36
C ILE A 361 -14.26 11.33 14.90
N LEU A 362 -13.95 10.06 14.65
CA LEU A 362 -14.05 9.45 13.31
C LEU A 362 -15.45 9.62 12.73
N HIS A 363 -16.49 9.37 13.53
CA HIS A 363 -17.87 9.58 13.12
C HIS A 363 -18.17 11.02 12.74
N ARG A 364 -17.64 11.99 13.50
CA ARG A 364 -17.85 13.41 13.20
C ARG A 364 -17.24 13.79 11.85
N VAL A 365 -16.03 13.32 11.57
CA VAL A 365 -15.33 13.54 10.29
C VAL A 365 -16.04 12.83 9.13
N ALA A 366 -16.49 11.59 9.37
CA ALA A 366 -17.13 10.72 8.39
C ALA A 366 -18.42 11.29 7.75
N VAL A 367 -19.15 12.16 8.46
CA VAL A 367 -20.38 12.78 7.95
C VAL A 367 -20.14 13.51 6.62
N ALA A 368 -18.97 14.12 6.46
CA ALA A 368 -18.61 14.80 5.22
C ALA A 368 -18.28 13.84 4.05
N GLU A 369 -17.95 12.57 4.34
CA GLU A 369 -17.64 11.56 3.31
C GLU A 369 -18.90 10.82 2.84
N SER A 370 -19.67 10.35 3.81
CA SER A 370 -20.70 9.34 3.58
C SER A 370 -22.11 9.92 3.58
N GLY A 371 -22.26 11.20 3.90
CA GLY A 371 -23.55 11.87 3.99
C GLY A 371 -24.51 11.14 4.95
N ALA A 372 -25.76 10.99 4.54
CA ALA A 372 -26.79 10.32 5.32
C ALA A 372 -26.64 8.78 5.34
N ASP A 373 -25.99 8.20 4.32
CA ASP A 373 -25.91 6.74 4.18
C ASP A 373 -24.91 6.10 5.16
N THR A 374 -23.98 6.88 5.71
CA THR A 374 -22.99 6.45 6.71
C THR A 374 -22.31 5.12 6.33
N TYR A 375 -22.57 4.04 7.07
CA TYR A 375 -22.01 2.71 6.84
C TYR A 375 -22.44 2.04 5.53
N ARG A 376 -23.53 2.52 4.93
CA ARG A 376 -24.09 2.04 3.66
C ARG A 376 -23.61 2.84 2.45
N ALA A 377 -22.88 3.94 2.68
CA ALA A 377 -22.42 4.80 1.60
C ALA A 377 -21.51 4.03 0.64
N VAL A 378 -21.79 4.16 -0.65
CA VAL A 378 -21.03 3.53 -1.73
C VAL A 378 -20.72 4.59 -2.78
N ASN A 379 -19.45 4.75 -3.12
CA ASN A 379 -19.00 5.47 -4.30
C ASN A 379 -18.57 4.45 -5.37
N PRO A 380 -19.34 4.32 -6.47
CA PRO A 380 -19.08 3.37 -7.55
C PRO A 380 -18.00 3.90 -8.52
N ASP A 381 -16.85 4.32 -7.99
CA ASP A 381 -15.73 4.88 -8.76
C ASP A 381 -16.12 6.09 -9.62
N ARG A 382 -16.96 6.97 -9.06
CA ARG A 382 -17.49 8.13 -9.75
C ARG A 382 -16.39 9.03 -10.32
N GLU A 383 -15.25 9.12 -9.65
CA GLU A 383 -14.09 9.88 -10.12
C GLU A 383 -13.59 9.42 -11.50
N TYR A 384 -13.71 8.13 -11.80
CA TYR A 384 -13.30 7.55 -13.07
C TYR A 384 -14.39 7.63 -14.13
N GLU A 385 -15.65 7.44 -13.74
CA GLU A 385 -16.81 7.31 -14.64
C GLU A 385 -17.57 8.62 -14.92
N ASP A 386 -17.38 9.67 -14.10
CA ASP A 386 -18.14 10.92 -14.24
C ASP A 386 -17.45 11.91 -15.21
N PRO A 387 -18.02 12.16 -16.40
CA PRO A 387 -17.45 13.08 -17.38
C PRO A 387 -17.46 14.55 -16.92
N GLU A 388 -18.25 14.91 -15.90
CA GLU A 388 -18.22 16.26 -15.32
C GLU A 388 -16.95 16.51 -14.50
N LEU A 389 -16.26 15.43 -14.09
CA LEU A 389 -14.98 15.48 -13.39
C LEU A 389 -13.83 15.36 -14.39
N THR A 390 -13.74 16.28 -15.34
CA THR A 390 -12.76 16.26 -16.46
C THR A 390 -11.29 16.05 -16.05
N GLU A 391 -10.89 16.42 -14.83
CA GLU A 391 -9.53 16.18 -14.30
C GLU A 391 -9.29 14.73 -13.89
N LEU A 392 -10.34 13.99 -13.50
CA LEU A 392 -10.30 12.64 -12.95
C LEU A 392 -10.86 11.58 -13.92
N TYR A 393 -11.78 11.97 -14.80
CA TYR A 393 -12.45 11.10 -15.75
C TYR A 393 -11.45 10.30 -16.59
N HIS A 394 -11.53 8.97 -16.51
CA HIS A 394 -10.60 8.02 -17.12
C HIS A 394 -9.10 8.23 -16.80
N ARG A 395 -8.78 8.97 -15.74
CA ARG A 395 -7.40 9.28 -15.30
C ARG A 395 -7.10 8.74 -13.91
N ARG A 396 -8.07 8.85 -13.00
CA ARG A 396 -7.94 8.37 -11.63
C ARG A 396 -8.96 7.26 -11.41
N HIS A 397 -8.45 6.05 -11.26
CA HIS A 397 -9.24 4.87 -10.99
C HIS A 397 -8.95 4.41 -9.57
N VAL A 398 -9.91 4.50 -8.65
CA VAL A 398 -9.76 4.04 -7.26
C VAL A 398 -10.59 2.78 -6.97
N GLY A 399 -11.49 2.44 -7.89
CA GLY A 399 -12.44 1.34 -7.78
C GLY A 399 -13.57 1.69 -6.82
N LEU A 400 -14.25 0.67 -6.30
CA LEU A 400 -15.32 0.87 -5.33
C LEU A 400 -14.78 1.49 -4.03
N SER A 401 -15.45 2.51 -3.51
CA SER A 401 -15.27 2.93 -2.11
C SER A 401 -16.55 2.68 -1.32
N TRP A 402 -16.43 2.11 -0.12
CA TRP A 402 -17.58 1.71 0.70
C TRP A 402 -17.42 2.14 2.15
N GLY A 403 -18.53 2.47 2.81
CA GLY A 403 -18.60 2.67 4.24
C GLY A 403 -18.48 4.12 4.70
N PHE A 404 -18.55 4.31 6.01
CA PHE A 404 -18.72 5.64 6.60
C PHE A 404 -17.53 6.59 6.37
N ILE A 405 -16.34 6.07 6.10
CA ILE A 405 -15.16 6.85 5.68
C ILE A 405 -14.67 6.50 4.27
N GLN A 406 -15.52 5.87 3.45
CA GLN A 406 -15.24 5.54 2.05
C GLN A 406 -13.95 4.72 1.86
N PHE A 407 -13.90 3.50 2.44
CA PHE A 407 -12.78 2.58 2.28
C PHE A 407 -12.63 2.17 0.81
N ALA A 408 -11.55 2.62 0.17
CA ALA A 408 -11.31 2.41 -1.25
C ALA A 408 -10.67 1.05 -1.57
N GLN A 409 -11.03 0.50 -2.73
CA GLN A 409 -10.56 -0.77 -3.27
C GLN A 409 -9.07 -0.74 -3.62
N ARG A 410 -8.64 0.21 -4.46
CA ARG A 410 -7.25 0.30 -4.95
C ARG A 410 -6.21 0.35 -3.84
N TYR A 411 -6.49 1.10 -2.78
CA TYR A 411 -5.55 1.32 -1.67
C TYR A 411 -5.57 0.18 -0.62
N GLY A 412 -6.35 -0.87 -0.86
CA GLY A 412 -6.43 -2.07 0.00
C GLY A 412 -7.24 -1.89 1.28
N SER A 413 -7.67 -0.66 1.61
CA SER A 413 -8.50 -0.41 2.79
C SER A 413 -9.83 -1.15 2.74
N LEU A 414 -10.45 -1.28 1.56
CA LEU A 414 -11.67 -2.07 1.39
C LEU A 414 -11.44 -3.56 1.72
N GLY A 415 -10.34 -4.13 1.24
CA GLY A 415 -9.99 -5.54 1.50
C GLY A 415 -9.79 -5.82 3.00
N GLN A 416 -9.23 -4.86 3.73
CA GLN A 416 -9.08 -4.96 5.19
C GLN A 416 -10.42 -4.96 5.92
N VAL A 417 -11.35 -4.09 5.52
CA VAL A 417 -12.72 -4.07 6.07
C VAL A 417 -13.44 -5.36 5.76
N LEU A 418 -13.36 -5.85 4.52
CA LEU A 418 -13.99 -7.12 4.12
C LEU A 418 -13.43 -8.30 4.91
N SER A 419 -12.12 -8.33 5.13
CA SER A 419 -11.46 -9.34 5.98
C SER A 419 -11.95 -9.26 7.43
N ALA A 420 -12.13 -8.05 7.97
CA ALA A 420 -12.70 -7.84 9.30
C ALA A 420 -14.19 -8.24 9.38
N CYS A 421 -14.97 -7.98 8.33
CA CYS A 421 -16.37 -8.43 8.24
C CYS A 421 -16.46 -9.95 8.26
N ASN A 422 -15.67 -10.63 7.42
CA ASN A 422 -15.62 -12.09 7.38
C ASN A 422 -15.13 -12.69 8.71
N ARG A 423 -14.15 -12.07 9.38
CA ARG A 423 -13.69 -12.51 10.71
C ARG A 423 -14.78 -12.40 11.77
N ARG A 424 -15.57 -11.32 11.77
CA ARG A 424 -16.60 -11.06 12.78
C ARG A 424 -17.84 -11.91 12.59
N ASP A 425 -18.30 -12.06 11.35
CA ASP A 425 -19.47 -12.88 11.03
C ASP A 425 -19.30 -13.55 9.64
N PRO A 426 -18.62 -14.71 9.60
CA PRO A 426 -18.39 -15.43 8.35
C PRO A 426 -19.69 -15.87 7.67
N ALA A 427 -20.74 -16.15 8.46
CA ALA A 427 -22.01 -16.62 7.93
C ALA A 427 -22.77 -15.48 7.23
N ALA A 428 -22.89 -14.31 7.88
CA ALA A 428 -23.44 -13.12 7.24
C ALA A 428 -22.61 -12.71 6.02
N PHE A 429 -21.27 -12.80 6.08
CA PHE A 429 -20.40 -12.46 4.96
C PHE A 429 -20.67 -13.32 3.73
N ARG A 430 -20.77 -14.65 3.92
CA ARG A 430 -21.15 -15.57 2.83
C ARG A 430 -22.56 -15.30 2.31
N THR A 431 -23.52 -15.02 3.19
CA THR A 431 -24.89 -14.71 2.77
C THR A 431 -24.95 -13.42 1.95
N THR A 432 -24.24 -12.37 2.36
CA THR A 432 -24.27 -11.06 1.70
C THR A 432 -23.48 -11.05 0.39
N PHE A 433 -22.32 -11.69 0.34
CA PHE A 433 -21.41 -11.61 -0.81
C PHE A 433 -21.25 -12.91 -1.60
N GLY A 434 -21.90 -14.01 -1.20
CA GLY A 434 -21.70 -15.34 -1.79
C GLY A 434 -22.96 -16.14 -2.14
N ALA A 435 -24.16 -15.66 -1.86
CA ALA A 435 -25.35 -16.52 -1.79
C ALA A 435 -25.91 -17.10 -3.11
N HIS A 436 -25.45 -16.77 -4.33
CA HIS A 436 -26.05 -17.32 -5.56
C HIS A 436 -25.13 -18.03 -6.54
N ASN A 437 -23.97 -18.52 -6.10
CA ASN A 437 -23.45 -19.70 -6.80
C ASN A 437 -24.19 -20.88 -6.19
N GLY A 438 -25.00 -21.61 -6.96
CA GLY A 438 -25.51 -22.95 -6.60
C GLY A 438 -24.39 -23.99 -6.43
N ALA A 439 -23.22 -23.54 -5.96
CA ALA A 439 -22.10 -24.32 -5.56
C ALA A 439 -22.47 -25.07 -4.29
N ASP A 440 -22.10 -26.34 -4.28
CA ASP A 440 -22.16 -27.22 -3.14
C ASP A 440 -21.67 -26.50 -1.86
N PRO A 441 -22.41 -26.52 -0.75
CA PRO A 441 -21.91 -26.05 0.55
C PRO A 441 -20.56 -26.66 0.95
N ALA A 442 -20.18 -27.80 0.37
CA ALA A 442 -18.89 -28.46 0.54
C ALA A 442 -17.78 -27.95 -0.41
N ALA A 443 -18.08 -27.05 -1.36
CA ALA A 443 -17.08 -26.47 -2.25
C ALA A 443 -16.04 -25.68 -1.46
N ASP A 444 -14.78 -25.72 -1.93
CA ASP A 444 -13.68 -24.96 -1.34
C ASP A 444 -14.08 -23.48 -1.17
N PRO A 445 -14.06 -22.91 0.06
CA PRO A 445 -14.40 -21.51 0.32
C PRO A 445 -13.63 -20.50 -0.54
N SER A 446 -12.43 -20.86 -1.03
CA SER A 446 -11.62 -20.04 -1.93
C SER A 446 -12.21 -19.88 -3.34
N THR A 447 -13.13 -20.77 -3.71
CA THR A 447 -13.82 -20.79 -5.02
C THR A 447 -15.17 -20.07 -4.99
N LEU A 448 -15.68 -19.70 -3.81
CA LEU A 448 -16.90 -18.92 -3.66
C LEU A 448 -16.67 -17.45 -4.03
N ALA A 449 -17.72 -16.75 -4.49
CA ALA A 449 -17.66 -15.32 -4.79
C ALA A 449 -17.11 -14.48 -3.62
N ALA A 450 -17.48 -14.83 -2.37
CA ALA A 450 -16.95 -14.22 -1.16
C ALA A 450 -15.44 -14.42 -0.97
N GLY A 451 -14.92 -15.62 -1.28
CA GLY A 451 -13.48 -15.91 -1.26
C GLY A 451 -12.74 -15.18 -2.38
N HIS A 452 -13.33 -15.12 -3.58
CA HIS A 452 -12.78 -14.37 -4.71
C HIS A 452 -12.70 -12.86 -4.41
N LEU A 453 -13.74 -12.30 -3.80
CA LEU A 453 -13.79 -10.90 -3.36
C LEU A 453 -12.65 -10.58 -2.39
N LEU A 454 -12.43 -11.42 -1.38
CA LEU A 454 -11.32 -11.24 -0.43
C LEU A 454 -9.97 -11.32 -1.12
N ARG A 455 -9.78 -12.30 -2.01
CA ARG A 455 -8.52 -12.48 -2.76
C ARG A 455 -8.20 -11.25 -3.62
N VAL A 456 -9.16 -10.76 -4.40
CA VAL A 456 -8.97 -9.59 -5.26
C VAL A 456 -8.72 -8.35 -4.42
N THR A 457 -9.60 -8.02 -3.48
CA THR A 457 -9.48 -6.76 -2.70
C THR A 457 -8.27 -6.70 -1.77
N ASN A 458 -7.65 -7.85 -1.45
CA ASN A 458 -6.40 -7.94 -0.68
C ASN A 458 -5.17 -8.30 -1.54
N ALA A 459 -5.26 -8.22 -2.87
CA ALA A 459 -4.11 -8.46 -3.73
C ALA A 459 -2.93 -7.52 -3.37
N PRO A 460 -1.66 -7.96 -3.47
CA PRO A 460 -0.52 -7.11 -3.12
C PRO A 460 -0.36 -5.90 -4.04
N ALA A 461 -0.60 -6.07 -5.34
CA ALA A 461 -0.52 -4.99 -6.32
C ALA A 461 -1.85 -4.21 -6.39
N GLU A 462 -1.76 -2.89 -6.52
CA GLU A 462 -2.93 -2.01 -6.59
C GLU A 462 -3.86 -2.33 -7.76
N ASP A 463 -3.29 -2.57 -8.95
CA ASP A 463 -4.08 -2.83 -10.16
C ASP A 463 -4.79 -4.19 -10.08
N ASP A 464 -4.17 -5.19 -9.44
CA ASP A 464 -4.79 -6.50 -9.22
C ASP A 464 -5.99 -6.40 -8.26
N ARG A 465 -6.01 -5.40 -7.37
CA ARG A 465 -7.17 -5.15 -6.50
C ARG A 465 -8.38 -4.67 -7.26
N LEU A 466 -8.20 -4.12 -8.46
CA LEU A 466 -9.26 -3.61 -9.33
C LEU A 466 -9.79 -4.68 -10.30
N ALA A 467 -9.28 -5.91 -10.22
CA ALA A 467 -9.73 -7.00 -11.07
C ALA A 467 -11.25 -7.28 -10.89
N PRO A 468 -11.95 -7.70 -11.96
CA PRO A 468 -13.34 -8.14 -11.85
C PRO A 468 -13.52 -9.32 -10.89
N VAL A 469 -14.63 -9.31 -10.14
CA VAL A 469 -15.02 -10.33 -9.17
C VAL A 469 -16.34 -10.97 -9.61
N GLN A 470 -16.48 -12.28 -9.39
CA GLN A 470 -17.74 -12.99 -9.66
C GLN A 470 -18.85 -12.44 -8.75
N PRO A 471 -19.94 -11.88 -9.30
CA PRO A 471 -20.95 -11.21 -8.49
C PRO A 471 -21.76 -12.21 -7.65
N PRO A 472 -22.39 -11.75 -6.55
CA PRO A 472 -23.17 -12.62 -5.69
C PRO A 472 -24.35 -13.29 -6.41
N ALA A 473 -24.88 -12.65 -7.46
CA ALA A 473 -26.00 -13.14 -8.29
C ALA A 473 -25.63 -14.24 -9.31
N GLY A 474 -24.36 -14.65 -9.35
CA GLY A 474 -23.83 -15.54 -10.39
C GLY A 474 -23.56 -14.82 -11.71
N GLY A 475 -22.88 -15.50 -12.64
CA GLY A 475 -22.50 -14.95 -13.94
C GLY A 475 -21.00 -14.69 -14.11
N GLY A 476 -20.64 -13.94 -15.15
CA GLY A 476 -19.25 -13.57 -15.43
C GLY A 476 -18.67 -12.64 -14.37
N ALA A 477 -17.34 -12.62 -14.22
CA ALA A 477 -16.68 -11.67 -13.32
C ALA A 477 -16.94 -10.23 -13.79
N VAL A 478 -17.40 -9.37 -12.87
CA VAL A 478 -17.69 -7.95 -13.12
C VAL A 478 -16.96 -7.08 -12.11
N VAL A 479 -16.77 -5.81 -12.45
CA VAL A 479 -16.12 -4.83 -11.58
C VAL A 479 -16.97 -4.54 -10.33
N LEU A 480 -16.35 -4.14 -9.22
CA LEU A 480 -17.08 -3.94 -7.95
C LEU A 480 -18.01 -2.72 -7.96
N TRP A 481 -17.86 -1.80 -8.91
CA TRP A 481 -18.79 -0.69 -9.12
C TRP A 481 -19.98 -1.04 -10.03
N ASP A 482 -20.10 -2.30 -10.44
CA ASP A 482 -21.31 -2.82 -11.08
C ASP A 482 -22.52 -2.73 -10.12
N PRO A 483 -23.74 -2.40 -10.61
CA PRO A 483 -24.94 -2.26 -9.78
C PRO A 483 -25.24 -3.45 -8.85
N ALA A 484 -24.89 -4.68 -9.27
CA ALA A 484 -25.09 -5.88 -8.45
C ALA A 484 -24.23 -5.83 -7.17
N TRP A 485 -22.96 -5.42 -7.30
CA TRP A 485 -22.07 -5.26 -6.16
C TRP A 485 -22.45 -4.05 -5.30
N VAL A 486 -22.78 -2.92 -5.92
CA VAL A 486 -23.23 -1.71 -5.19
C VAL A 486 -24.39 -2.05 -4.26
N THR A 487 -25.39 -2.80 -4.76
CA THR A 487 -26.53 -3.25 -3.97
C THR A 487 -26.11 -4.14 -2.80
N ALA A 488 -25.19 -5.08 -3.03
CA ALA A 488 -24.66 -5.96 -1.98
C ALA A 488 -23.92 -5.18 -0.89
N PHE A 489 -23.09 -4.21 -1.25
CA PHE A 489 -22.37 -3.34 -0.29
C PHE A 489 -23.32 -2.43 0.50
N GLN A 490 -24.36 -1.88 -0.13
CA GLN A 490 -25.39 -1.10 0.56
C GLN A 490 -26.18 -1.95 1.57
N ALA A 491 -26.47 -3.22 1.25
CA ALA A 491 -27.08 -4.17 2.18
C ALA A 491 -26.13 -4.53 3.33
N ALA A 492 -24.86 -4.79 3.00
CA ALA A 492 -23.80 -5.09 3.95
C ALA A 492 -23.64 -3.99 5.02
N GLY A 493 -23.75 -2.71 4.62
CA GLY A 493 -23.66 -1.58 5.54
C GLY A 493 -24.77 -1.52 6.60
N GLY A 494 -25.87 -2.25 6.39
CA GLY A 494 -26.96 -2.38 7.37
C GLY A 494 -26.68 -3.42 8.47
N LEU A 495 -25.65 -4.25 8.33
CA LEU A 495 -25.36 -5.33 9.27
C LEU A 495 -24.44 -4.84 10.39
N ARG A 496 -24.91 -4.95 11.64
CA ARG A 496 -24.16 -4.51 12.83
C ARG A 496 -22.73 -5.08 12.92
N PRO A 497 -22.48 -6.39 12.67
CA PRO A 497 -21.11 -6.92 12.67
C PRO A 497 -20.18 -6.23 11.66
N PHE A 498 -20.72 -5.78 10.52
CA PHE A 498 -19.93 -5.11 9.48
C PHE A 498 -19.71 -3.63 9.78
N GLN A 499 -20.67 -2.97 10.43
CA GLN A 499 -20.46 -1.63 10.98
C GLN A 499 -19.35 -1.63 12.04
N GLU A 500 -19.32 -2.66 12.90
CA GLU A 500 -18.24 -2.85 13.87
C GLU A 500 -16.89 -3.14 13.20
N ALA A 501 -16.88 -3.92 12.10
CA ALA A 501 -15.67 -4.12 11.30
C ALA A 501 -15.14 -2.81 10.68
N GLN A 502 -16.04 -1.99 10.13
CA GLN A 502 -15.70 -0.67 9.61
C GLN A 502 -15.10 0.22 10.71
N ARG A 503 -15.73 0.28 11.90
CA ARG A 503 -15.21 1.05 13.05
C ARG A 503 -13.80 0.59 13.47
N GLU A 504 -13.61 -0.72 13.58
CA GLU A 504 -12.33 -1.32 13.95
C GLU A 504 -11.22 -0.94 12.97
N VAL A 505 -11.46 -1.07 11.66
CA VAL A 505 -10.46 -0.74 10.65
C VAL A 505 -10.21 0.75 10.56
N ALA A 506 -11.27 1.58 10.68
CA ALA A 506 -11.12 3.04 10.71
C ALA A 506 -10.17 3.48 11.84
N ASP A 507 -10.40 2.99 13.06
CA ASP A 507 -9.60 3.34 14.23
C ASP A 507 -8.15 2.88 14.08
N ARG A 508 -7.95 1.60 13.80
CA ARG A 508 -6.62 0.98 13.69
C ARG A 508 -5.77 1.52 12.54
N ARG A 509 -6.40 2.02 11.47
CA ARG A 509 -5.67 2.48 10.28
C ARG A 509 -5.45 3.99 10.26
N TYR A 510 -6.46 4.76 10.64
CA TYR A 510 -6.46 6.21 10.40
C TYR A 510 -6.27 7.05 11.66
N TYR A 511 -6.32 6.44 12.84
CA TYR A 511 -6.24 7.16 14.11
C TYR A 511 -5.20 6.57 15.07
N GLU A 512 -5.43 5.37 15.61
CA GLU A 512 -4.62 4.77 16.67
C GLU A 512 -3.09 4.80 16.42
N PRO A 513 -2.57 4.51 15.19
CA PRO A 513 -1.12 4.51 14.93
C PRO A 513 -0.43 5.87 15.07
N TYR A 514 -1.21 6.94 15.22
CA TYR A 514 -0.75 8.34 15.22
C TYR A 514 -0.93 9.03 16.58
N LEU A 515 -1.41 8.33 17.61
CA LEU A 515 -1.65 8.92 18.93
C LEU A 515 -0.39 9.58 19.52
N ASP A 516 0.74 8.89 19.46
CA ASP A 516 2.01 9.42 19.96
C ASP A 516 2.46 10.64 19.16
N PHE A 517 2.36 10.60 17.83
CA PHE A 517 2.68 11.73 16.95
C PHE A 517 1.83 12.97 17.32
N LEU A 518 0.53 12.77 17.53
CA LEU A 518 -0.39 13.85 17.89
C LEU A 518 -0.12 14.39 19.29
N GLY A 519 0.13 13.52 20.26
CA GLY A 519 0.53 13.91 21.61
C GLY A 519 1.82 14.72 21.61
N TRP A 520 2.81 14.31 20.82
CA TRP A 520 4.10 15.01 20.74
C TRP A 520 4.01 16.38 20.08
N LEU A 521 3.19 16.52 19.05
CA LEU A 521 2.91 17.82 18.43
C LEU A 521 2.03 18.72 19.33
N GLY A 522 1.43 18.13 20.38
CA GLY A 522 0.44 18.74 21.27
C GLY A 522 -0.88 19.02 20.60
N PHE A 523 -1.33 18.11 19.75
CA PHE A 523 -2.70 18.03 19.25
C PHE A 523 -3.54 17.29 20.30
N ASP A 524 -3.76 17.94 21.43
CA ASP A 524 -4.39 17.37 22.63
C ASP A 524 -5.86 17.78 22.79
N SER A 525 -6.47 18.36 21.75
CA SER A 525 -7.90 18.63 21.69
C SER A 525 -8.63 17.73 20.70
N VAL A 526 -9.91 17.48 20.98
CA VAL A 526 -10.82 16.73 20.09
C VAL A 526 -10.85 17.37 18.68
N ARG A 527 -10.86 18.70 18.60
CA ARG A 527 -10.82 19.47 17.34
C ARG A 527 -9.54 19.21 16.55
N ALA A 528 -8.37 19.29 17.18
CA ALA A 528 -7.09 19.07 16.51
C ALA A 528 -6.98 17.65 15.97
N GLN A 529 -7.44 16.69 16.75
CA GLN A 529 -7.49 15.28 16.41
C GLN A 529 -8.46 15.02 15.25
N ALA A 530 -9.64 15.65 15.23
CA ALA A 530 -10.58 15.58 14.11
C ALA A 530 -9.99 16.13 12.80
N MET A 531 -9.29 17.28 12.86
CA MET A 531 -8.61 17.84 11.69
C MET A 531 -7.49 16.94 11.19
N PHE A 532 -6.76 16.26 12.08
CA PHE A 532 -5.77 15.26 11.68
C PHE A 532 -6.42 14.07 10.96
N VAL A 533 -7.44 13.46 11.59
CA VAL A 533 -8.16 12.29 11.06
C VAL A 533 -8.79 12.59 9.71
N ASP A 534 -9.35 13.78 9.53
CA ASP A 534 -9.85 14.27 8.24
C ASP A 534 -8.79 14.20 7.14
N ARG A 535 -7.54 14.55 7.46
CA ARG A 535 -6.45 14.50 6.48
C ARG A 535 -5.89 13.10 6.30
N THR A 536 -5.85 12.26 7.34
CA THR A 536 -5.39 10.87 7.18
C THR A 536 -6.34 10.06 6.29
N ILE A 537 -7.65 10.32 6.36
CA ILE A 537 -8.65 9.69 5.48
C ILE A 537 -8.41 10.08 4.02
N HIS A 538 -8.15 11.36 3.75
CA HIS A 538 -8.04 11.90 2.38
C HIS A 538 -6.68 11.68 1.71
N MET A 539 -5.61 11.73 2.49
CA MET A 539 -4.24 11.77 1.97
C MET A 539 -3.42 10.54 2.42
N GLY A 540 -3.99 9.67 3.24
CA GLY A 540 -3.22 8.66 3.97
C GLY A 540 -2.44 9.29 5.14
N GLY A 541 -2.12 8.49 6.15
CA GLY A 541 -1.50 9.03 7.36
C GLY A 541 -0.06 9.51 7.18
N GLY A 542 0.71 8.90 6.28
CA GLY A 542 2.07 9.37 5.96
C GLY A 542 2.08 10.79 5.38
N ALA A 543 1.29 11.03 4.33
CA ALA A 543 1.21 12.34 3.70
C ALA A 543 0.54 13.39 4.62
N ALA A 544 -0.44 12.97 5.44
CA ALA A 544 -1.05 13.86 6.44
C ALA A 544 -0.04 14.34 7.50
N MET A 545 0.77 13.43 8.06
CA MET A 545 1.84 13.81 9.01
C MET A 545 2.85 14.77 8.37
N GLN A 546 3.32 14.45 7.15
CA GLN A 546 4.25 15.30 6.41
C GLN A 546 3.66 16.68 6.13
N TRP A 547 2.41 16.75 5.68
CA TRP A 547 1.72 18.01 5.42
C TRP A 547 1.61 18.84 6.69
N ILE A 548 1.09 18.28 7.77
CA ILE A 548 0.91 18.99 9.05
C ILE A 548 2.24 19.57 9.52
N MET A 549 3.31 18.79 9.49
CA MET A 549 4.62 19.31 9.88
C MET A 549 5.17 20.40 8.98
N SER A 550 4.95 20.30 7.67
CA SER A 550 5.36 21.36 6.75
C SER A 550 4.63 22.68 7.02
N VAL A 551 3.47 22.62 7.68
CA VAL A 551 2.62 23.79 7.97
C VAL A 551 2.84 24.32 9.38
N VAL A 552 2.87 23.45 10.40
CA VAL A 552 2.86 23.85 11.82
C VAL A 552 4.12 23.46 12.59
N GLY A 553 5.04 22.72 11.97
CA GLY A 553 6.28 22.32 12.61
C GLY A 553 7.19 23.52 12.88
N PRO A 554 7.75 23.72 14.08
CA PRO A 554 8.67 24.83 14.34
C PRO A 554 10.08 24.60 13.76
N ILE A 555 10.43 23.36 13.39
CA ILE A 555 11.74 23.00 12.83
C ILE A 555 11.64 22.92 11.30
N GLN A 556 11.90 24.03 10.60
CA GLN A 556 11.71 24.15 9.16
C GLN A 556 13.03 24.15 8.37
N SER A 557 14.17 24.31 9.06
CA SER A 557 15.50 24.38 8.47
C SER A 557 16.53 23.54 9.22
N GLN A 558 17.70 23.33 8.60
CA GLN A 558 18.84 22.69 9.26
C GLN A 558 19.38 23.52 10.43
N SER A 559 19.26 24.85 10.34
CA SER A 559 19.63 25.72 11.45
C SER A 559 18.69 25.55 12.64
N ASP A 560 17.38 25.38 12.39
CA ASP A 560 16.41 25.11 13.45
C ASP A 560 16.66 23.75 14.07
N LEU A 561 16.96 22.73 13.26
CA LEU A 561 17.27 21.39 13.75
C LEU A 561 18.54 21.37 14.61
N ALA A 562 19.61 22.01 14.15
CA ALA A 562 20.84 22.14 14.92
C ALA A 562 20.59 22.90 16.23
N GLY A 563 19.84 24.01 16.18
CA GLY A 563 19.47 24.78 17.36
C GLY A 563 18.54 24.04 18.32
N ALA A 564 17.70 23.13 17.83
CA ALA A 564 16.86 22.26 18.65
C ALA A 564 17.69 21.18 19.36
N LEU A 565 18.61 20.54 18.63
CA LEU A 565 19.51 19.51 19.19
C LEU A 565 20.47 20.10 20.24
N ASP A 566 21.04 21.29 19.97
CA ASP A 566 21.90 22.03 20.90
C ASP A 566 21.18 22.35 22.22
N ARG A 567 19.92 22.82 22.14
CA ARG A 567 19.08 23.10 23.33
C ARG A 567 18.77 21.87 24.17
N LEU A 568 18.64 20.72 23.53
CA LEU A 568 18.39 19.45 24.20
C LEU A 568 19.67 18.80 24.74
N ASP A 569 20.83 19.43 24.53
CA ASP A 569 22.16 18.87 24.82
C ASP A 569 22.37 17.49 24.16
N VAL A 570 21.91 17.38 22.91
CA VAL A 570 22.06 16.15 22.12
C VAL A 570 22.95 16.42 20.91
N PRO A 571 24.06 15.67 20.72
CA PRO A 571 25.06 15.99 19.71
C PRO A 571 24.55 15.80 18.27
N ASP A 572 23.66 14.83 18.05
CA ASP A 572 23.08 14.57 16.75
C ASP A 572 21.70 13.89 16.83
N LEU A 573 21.04 13.82 15.68
CA LEU A 573 19.70 13.25 15.58
C LEU A 573 19.64 11.76 15.96
N ARG A 574 20.70 11.00 15.70
CA ARG A 574 20.73 9.57 15.99
C ARG A 574 20.83 9.35 17.49
N THR A 575 21.64 10.15 18.20
CA THR A 575 21.67 10.14 19.67
C THR A 575 20.31 10.49 20.25
N PHE A 576 19.60 11.47 19.68
CA PHE A 576 18.23 11.80 20.10
C PHE A 576 17.28 10.61 19.91
N GLN A 577 17.34 9.94 18.76
CA GLN A 577 16.50 8.78 18.45
C GLN A 577 16.83 7.54 19.32
N MET A 578 18.08 7.38 19.80
CA MET A 578 18.47 6.29 20.69
C MET A 578 17.96 6.46 22.13
N SER A 579 17.82 7.70 22.56
CA SER A 579 17.38 8.06 23.91
C SER A 579 16.14 8.95 23.82
N PRO A 580 15.06 8.49 23.18
CA PRO A 580 13.90 9.32 23.02
C PRO A 580 13.26 9.55 24.40
N PRO A 581 12.55 10.66 24.59
CA PRO A 581 11.98 10.96 25.87
C PRO A 581 11.01 9.88 26.40
N PRO A 582 10.72 9.85 27.71
CA PRO A 582 9.75 8.90 28.27
C PRO A 582 8.41 8.94 27.52
N GLY A 583 7.97 7.78 27.04
CA GLY A 583 6.76 7.66 26.19
C GLY A 583 7.02 7.73 24.68
N ALA A 584 8.26 7.97 24.24
CA ALA A 584 8.61 8.07 22.81
C ALA A 584 9.34 6.86 22.21
N THR A 585 9.59 5.82 23.00
CA THR A 585 10.51 4.72 22.65
C THR A 585 10.01 3.73 21.61
N ARG A 586 8.68 3.58 21.39
CA ARG A 586 8.17 2.45 20.58
C ARG A 586 8.19 2.69 19.06
N TRP A 587 8.29 3.94 18.61
CA TRP A 587 8.04 4.28 17.18
C TRP A 587 9.07 5.19 16.53
N LEU A 588 10.14 5.55 17.23
CA LEU A 588 11.24 6.32 16.64
C LEU A 588 12.27 5.35 16.08
N GLY A 589 12.37 5.29 14.75
CA GLY A 589 13.47 4.60 14.09
C GLY A 589 14.81 5.25 14.45
N VAL A 590 15.85 4.43 14.68
CA VAL A 590 17.22 4.88 14.99
C VAL A 590 18.06 4.95 13.70
N ASP A 591 17.55 5.65 12.70
CA ASP A 591 18.09 5.70 11.35
C ASP A 591 18.86 6.99 11.03
N GLY A 592 18.84 7.96 11.94
CA GLY A 592 19.40 9.29 11.75
C GLY A 592 18.66 10.14 10.73
N VAL A 593 17.43 9.77 10.35
CA VAL A 593 16.60 10.50 9.38
C VAL A 593 15.62 11.43 10.09
N PHE A 594 15.60 12.68 9.66
CA PHE A 594 14.64 13.67 10.15
C PHE A 594 13.28 13.48 9.46
N GLY A 595 12.49 12.54 9.98
CA GLY A 595 11.14 12.22 9.53
C GLY A 595 10.03 12.79 10.42
N PRO A 596 8.75 12.52 10.09
CA PRO A 596 7.67 13.16 10.80
C PRO A 596 7.56 12.87 12.30
N ARG A 597 7.76 11.61 12.67
CA ARG A 597 7.77 11.18 14.07
C ARG A 597 8.91 11.83 14.85
N THR A 598 10.10 11.90 14.25
CA THR A 598 11.28 12.54 14.88
C THR A 598 11.10 14.02 15.10
N HIS A 599 10.51 14.75 14.14
CA HIS A 599 10.18 16.15 14.34
C HIS A 599 9.19 16.33 15.49
N ALA A 600 8.07 15.60 15.51
CA ALA A 600 7.08 15.72 16.58
C ALA A 600 7.71 15.42 17.95
N ALA A 601 8.52 14.36 18.06
CA ALA A 601 9.23 14.01 19.29
C ALA A 601 10.20 15.12 19.75
N LEU A 602 10.94 15.75 18.82
CA LEU A 602 11.79 16.90 19.13
C LEU A 602 10.97 18.08 19.64
N VAL A 603 9.83 18.38 19.02
CA VAL A 603 8.91 19.45 19.47
C VAL A 603 8.43 19.18 20.89
N TRP A 604 8.03 17.94 21.17
CA TRP A 604 7.65 17.54 22.53
C TRP A 604 8.79 17.77 23.52
N ALA A 605 10.00 17.33 23.19
CA ALA A 605 11.16 17.46 24.07
C ALA A 605 11.48 18.93 24.36
N LEU A 606 11.43 19.77 23.33
CA LEU A 606 11.60 21.22 23.45
C LEU A 606 10.51 21.87 24.31
N ARG A 607 9.25 21.42 24.20
CA ARG A 607 8.16 21.91 25.08
C ARG A 607 8.41 21.57 26.54
N GLN A 608 8.95 20.39 26.83
CA GLN A 608 9.27 20.00 28.22
C GLN A 608 10.41 20.81 28.82
N LEU A 609 11.37 21.25 27.99
CA LEU A 609 12.44 22.15 28.43
C LEU A 609 11.88 23.51 28.88
N GLY A 610 10.76 23.94 28.30
CA GLY A 610 10.11 25.22 28.61
C GLY A 610 10.94 26.45 28.20
N ASP A 611 11.89 26.28 27.28
CA ASP A 611 12.80 27.31 26.80
C ASP A 611 12.05 28.37 25.96
N PRO A 612 12.02 29.64 26.38
CA PRO A 612 11.33 30.70 25.66
C PRO A 612 12.04 31.17 24.39
N THR A 613 13.29 30.75 24.14
CA THR A 613 14.09 31.26 23.01
C THR A 613 13.72 30.66 21.66
N MET A 614 13.02 29.51 21.66
CA MET A 614 12.46 28.91 20.46
C MET A 614 10.94 29.06 20.48
N HIS A 615 10.38 29.73 19.47
CA HIS A 615 8.93 29.84 19.36
C HIS A 615 8.34 28.48 18.98
N LEU A 616 7.57 27.90 19.91
CA LEU A 616 6.78 26.70 19.70
C LEU A 616 5.32 27.13 19.56
N PRO A 617 4.68 26.93 18.39
CA PRO A 617 3.35 27.46 18.16
C PRO A 617 2.33 26.84 19.12
N ALA A 618 1.45 27.68 19.64
CA ALA A 618 0.32 27.25 20.47
C ALA A 618 -0.71 26.48 19.63
N LEU A 619 -1.57 25.70 20.28
CA LEU A 619 -2.55 24.87 19.57
C LEU A 619 -3.43 25.68 18.61
N ASP A 620 -3.98 26.81 19.06
CA ASP A 620 -4.83 27.66 18.22
C ASP A 620 -4.07 28.23 17.01
N GLU A 621 -2.80 28.57 17.16
CA GLU A 621 -1.93 29.02 16.06
C GLU A 621 -1.73 27.90 15.04
N MET A 622 -1.50 26.67 15.51
CA MET A 622 -1.36 25.50 14.63
C MET A 622 -2.67 25.23 13.86
N LEU A 623 -3.82 25.25 14.52
CA LEU A 623 -5.12 25.02 13.87
C LEU A 623 -5.46 26.12 12.83
N ALA A 624 -5.15 27.38 13.14
CA ALA A 624 -5.28 28.48 12.21
C ALA A 624 -4.37 28.30 10.98
N ALA A 625 -3.09 27.98 11.20
CA ALA A 625 -2.13 27.75 10.12
C ALA A 625 -2.53 26.60 9.18
N LEU A 626 -3.09 25.50 9.72
CA LEU A 626 -3.64 24.40 8.90
C LEU A 626 -4.79 24.86 8.01
N CYS A 627 -5.71 25.67 8.53
CA CYS A 627 -6.82 26.21 7.76
C CYS A 627 -6.34 27.18 6.67
N ASP A 628 -5.38 28.06 7.01
CA ASP A 628 -4.83 29.03 6.07
C ASP A 628 -4.04 28.34 4.95
N ASP A 629 -3.26 27.31 5.27
CA ASP A 629 -2.54 26.54 4.24
C ASP A 629 -3.49 25.78 3.32
N ALA A 630 -4.52 25.14 3.86
CA ALA A 630 -5.54 24.48 3.05
C ALA A 630 -6.27 25.49 2.14
N ALA A 631 -6.59 26.68 2.65
CA ALA A 631 -7.20 27.75 1.86
C ALA A 631 -6.27 28.24 0.73
N ARG A 632 -4.97 28.42 0.98
CA ARG A 632 -4.00 28.76 -0.07
C ARG A 632 -3.91 27.67 -1.15
N ARG A 633 -3.93 26.40 -0.76
CA ARG A 633 -3.87 25.26 -1.70
C ARG A 633 -5.16 25.08 -2.49
N ALA A 634 -6.30 25.56 -1.97
CA ALA A 634 -7.59 25.51 -2.65
C ALA A 634 -7.58 26.24 -4.00
N ASP A 635 -6.71 27.24 -4.16
CA ASP A 635 -6.52 27.95 -5.44
C ASP A 635 -5.70 27.14 -6.44
N LEU A 636 -4.88 26.19 -5.96
CA LEU A 636 -3.98 25.38 -6.78
C LEU A 636 -4.62 24.07 -7.26
N ALA A 637 -5.56 23.50 -6.49
CA ALA A 637 -6.20 22.24 -6.85
C ALA A 637 -7.63 22.14 -6.28
N LYS A 638 -8.56 21.62 -7.10
CA LYS A 638 -9.98 21.50 -6.74
C LYS A 638 -10.21 20.64 -5.50
N SER A 639 -9.42 19.58 -5.30
CA SER A 639 -9.48 18.72 -4.11
C SER A 639 -9.23 19.47 -2.80
N TRP A 640 -8.39 20.51 -2.82
CA TRP A 640 -8.10 21.33 -1.65
C TRP A 640 -9.22 22.32 -1.32
N LYS A 641 -10.12 22.66 -2.26
CA LYS A 641 -11.29 23.50 -1.95
C LYS A 641 -12.19 22.83 -0.92
N LEU A 642 -12.48 21.54 -1.12
CA LEU A 642 -13.28 20.76 -0.18
C LEU A 642 -12.54 20.58 1.15
N ALA A 643 -11.23 20.30 1.11
CA ALA A 643 -10.40 20.21 2.32
C ALA A 643 -10.43 21.49 3.16
N ALA A 644 -10.26 22.66 2.54
CA ALA A 644 -10.27 23.95 3.22
C ALA A 644 -11.63 24.23 3.87
N GLN A 645 -12.73 23.92 3.18
CA GLN A 645 -14.08 24.05 3.72
C GLN A 645 -14.28 23.14 4.94
N ARG A 646 -13.85 21.88 4.86
CA ARG A 646 -13.97 20.90 5.95
C ARG A 646 -13.13 21.26 7.16
N LEU A 647 -11.86 21.63 6.96
CA LEU A 647 -10.98 22.02 8.06
C LEU A 647 -11.50 23.28 8.77
N ARG A 648 -12.03 24.26 8.02
CA ARG A 648 -12.69 25.42 8.63
C ARG A 648 -13.94 25.01 9.42
N ALA A 649 -14.78 24.14 8.85
CA ALA A 649 -15.97 23.64 9.53
C ALA A 649 -15.62 22.89 10.83
N LEU A 650 -14.57 22.06 10.83
CA LEU A 650 -14.09 21.37 12.04
C LEU A 650 -13.49 22.35 13.05
N LYS A 651 -12.71 23.33 12.58
CA LYS A 651 -12.11 24.35 13.45
C LYS A 651 -13.18 25.19 14.16
N ASP A 652 -14.24 25.54 13.46
CA ASP A 652 -15.29 26.43 13.97
C ASP A 652 -16.46 25.66 14.62
N ASP A 653 -16.35 24.33 14.74
CA ASP A 653 -17.36 23.47 15.38
C ASP A 653 -17.27 23.54 16.92
N PRO A 654 -18.26 24.13 17.61
CA PRO A 654 -18.28 24.20 19.07
C PRO A 654 -18.53 22.83 19.73
N THR A 655 -19.11 21.88 18.99
CA THR A 655 -19.34 20.53 19.52
C THR A 655 -18.05 19.73 19.71
N LEU A 656 -16.94 20.20 19.12
CA LEU A 656 -15.60 19.62 19.25
C LEU A 656 -14.77 20.28 20.37
N ASP A 657 -15.35 21.16 21.20
CA ASP A 657 -14.72 21.60 22.46
C ASP A 657 -14.68 20.47 23.51
N ARG A 658 -15.50 19.43 23.31
CA ARG A 658 -15.58 18.23 24.15
C ARG A 658 -15.71 17.01 23.26
N VAL A 659 -15.55 15.83 23.86
CA VAL A 659 -15.85 14.56 23.18
C VAL A 659 -17.31 14.59 22.73
N PRO A 660 -17.62 14.30 21.46
CA PRO A 660 -19.01 14.21 21.03
C PRO A 660 -19.77 13.20 21.90
N PRO A 661 -21.08 13.39 22.12
CA PRO A 661 -21.89 12.39 22.81
C PRO A 661 -21.92 11.08 22.00
N GLU A 662 -22.26 9.96 22.65
CA GLU A 662 -22.52 8.74 21.88
C GLU A 662 -23.67 9.00 20.90
N PRO A 663 -23.53 8.56 19.63
CA PRO A 663 -24.65 8.60 18.71
C PRO A 663 -25.79 7.78 19.34
N ARG A 664 -26.93 8.43 19.57
CA ARG A 664 -28.11 7.74 20.08
C ARG A 664 -28.51 6.68 19.05
N GLY A 665 -28.61 5.42 19.48
CA GLY A 665 -28.92 4.29 18.59
C GLY A 665 -30.19 4.47 17.75
N ASP A 666 -31.10 5.33 18.21
CA ASP A 666 -32.40 5.57 17.58
C ASP A 666 -32.40 6.68 16.51
N GLU A 667 -31.38 7.55 16.47
CA GLU A 667 -31.33 8.64 15.47
C GLU A 667 -30.82 8.18 14.09
N ALA A 668 -30.23 6.98 14.00
CA ALA A 668 -29.75 6.41 12.75
C ALA A 668 -30.86 5.86 11.82
N GLY A 669 -32.11 5.81 12.28
CA GLY A 669 -33.24 5.25 11.53
C GLY A 669 -34.27 6.25 11.01
N SER A 670 -34.16 7.55 11.31
CA SER A 670 -35.27 8.50 11.10
C SER A 670 -34.89 9.85 10.46
N ARG A 671 -33.78 9.95 9.72
CA ARG A 671 -33.48 11.13 8.91
C ARG A 671 -33.27 10.80 7.45
#